data_AF-A0A9P9XY27-F1
#
_entry.id   AF-A0A9P9XY27-F1
#
_cell.length_a   1.000
_cell.length_b   1.000
_cell.length_c   1.000
_cell.angle_alpha   90.00
_cell.angle_beta   90.00
_cell.angle_gamma   90.00
#
_symmetry.space_group_name_H-M   'P 1'
#
loop_
_entity.id
_entity.type
_entity.pdbx_description
1 polymer ?
#
loop_
_entity_poly.entity_id
_entity_poly.type
_entity_poly.pdbx_seq_one_letter_code
_entity_poly.pdbx_strand_id
1 'polypeptide(L)'
;MADPLPVWLPREDVAHTQQPPLFLGAQDDDDDNDLIRRVTGAPVNKNDFVTRTPKEPFRLSFMDVLCLVVNRTIGIFSGPQEVMKGVKSPGLAMLMWVLGCIHSISGAHVFIEYGLNVPRYVIDGVEQSVPRSGGELHYLSYVFPSPSYGQGTVLLSGVMFGISFLCVGNMASNCLDCALRIMQAGQPRKTELELNKGAIYGIAIVIATLTCFIHAFSRRGGILLNNFLAFVKVCFLLAIILSTWIKAGGSSGIWAFRNDFDTYVDVDAQVSTDQSGYTQAFYTVVFAYFGFYQPTYVLGEIKNPRKNLPRSIWWGLGIVSTLYLAVNVCYMIVVPPRAQMNNNVAQAFFARIFDDSIAAKRTVSILLAISSFGNIVVWTFTAARMKQEIAKKCFIPFASFFAKNKDLSLGRLLLWLEGNKRDKQGRNRRFGFLEPANHQEKTPVGALCLHLVTCVILILATFGMTPSNAYVLLSRLLCYVLAAFCGVFLALGILLLRFRGPPQTNLGSPEGPGQPSATKTWADMTSGTVNPRLSIVCAFLYLVGNLSLIIMPWVKPRSPAAAAAKPAAWYVVPTVSLSIITFASLWFVGFCAITEYTSYSGRKRFVYAALPEFDWAHRSQPELGRILKHETITRRWEATETHELQAPITSAEKGPLQAVSNMEMGHTEGLTVARDFADRIHGKTVLVTGANLEGIGFSTAQAFASGSPAQLILCGRNPSKVRAAIDALQAQYPHDDYRSLQVGLGRQGAPRLGRRPRRPNCRQQRRHHSSPRGDVRIVNVSSRSPTSSGPRFSDINFEVKNGDLPEAEKPDEAMFRFWGYENIMDHAKLPLDGYSRSMVANVLFSVGATDRLYEKYGILSTSGNPGIIDTDLPCIFPASEKRAMEAAFASGKTKKRTLSMGASTSLVAALDPKLKVESKPGQENYGVFLEDCQISDKARPPAVSSQNADILWSLPEKLVGQTFSW
;
A
#
# COMPACT_ATOMS: atom_id res chain seq x y z
N MET A 1 -23.54 -15.79 -54.73
CA MET A 1 -22.44 -15.08 -55.43
C MET A 1 -21.93 -14.00 -54.50
N ALA A 2 -20.61 -13.85 -54.44
CA ALA A 2 -19.90 -13.08 -53.43
C ALA A 2 -20.30 -11.60 -53.37
N ASP A 3 -20.50 -11.09 -52.15
CA ASP A 3 -20.54 -9.65 -51.87
C ASP A 3 -19.11 -9.09 -51.69
N PRO A 4 -18.85 -7.85 -52.14
CA PRO A 4 -17.52 -7.26 -52.15
C PRO A 4 -17.15 -6.57 -50.84
N LEU A 5 -15.85 -6.61 -50.55
CA LEU A 5 -15.13 -6.04 -49.40
C LEU A 5 -15.41 -4.54 -49.16
N PRO A 6 -15.50 -4.07 -47.91
CA PRO A 6 -15.46 -2.65 -47.59
C PRO A 6 -14.01 -2.13 -47.50
N VAL A 7 -13.85 -0.96 -48.12
CA VAL A 7 -12.65 -0.14 -48.25
C VAL A 7 -12.10 0.30 -46.88
N TRP A 8 -10.81 0.03 -46.66
CA TRP A 8 -10.02 0.61 -45.56
C TRP A 8 -9.54 2.01 -45.93
N LEU A 9 -10.03 3.03 -45.23
CA LEU A 9 -9.42 4.37 -45.22
C LEU A 9 -8.30 4.41 -44.15
N PRO A 10 -7.10 4.93 -44.47
CA PRO A 10 -6.01 5.06 -43.50
C PRO A 10 -6.28 6.21 -42.53
N ARG A 11 -6.06 5.97 -41.23
CA ARG A 11 -6.03 7.02 -40.20
C ARG A 11 -4.79 7.89 -40.41
N GLU A 12 -4.99 9.20 -40.40
CA GLU A 12 -3.93 10.21 -40.40
C GLU A 12 -3.00 10.03 -39.20
N ASP A 13 -1.71 9.89 -39.50
CA ASP A 13 -0.61 9.93 -38.53
C ASP A 13 -0.45 11.35 -37.99
N VAL A 14 -0.85 11.59 -36.74
CA VAL A 14 -0.43 12.78 -36.00
C VAL A 14 1.05 12.56 -35.64
N ALA A 15 1.92 13.25 -36.37
CA ALA A 15 3.34 13.32 -36.11
C ALA A 15 3.59 13.91 -34.71
N HIS A 16 3.87 13.04 -33.74
CA HIS A 16 4.54 13.45 -32.51
C HIS A 16 5.97 13.83 -32.85
N THR A 17 6.27 15.12 -32.72
CA THR A 17 7.63 15.67 -32.68
C THR A 17 8.45 14.92 -31.63
N GLN A 18 9.31 14.01 -32.09
CA GLN A 18 10.31 13.35 -31.25
C GLN A 18 11.35 14.38 -30.83
N GLN A 19 11.20 14.91 -29.63
CA GLN A 19 12.35 15.42 -28.87
C GLN A 19 13.30 14.26 -28.58
N PRO A 20 14.63 14.50 -28.55
CA PRO A 20 15.60 13.46 -28.22
C PRO A 20 15.31 12.90 -26.81
N PRO A 21 15.64 11.63 -26.53
CA PRO A 21 15.30 11.02 -25.25
C PRO A 21 16.17 11.64 -24.15
N LEU A 22 15.63 12.66 -23.47
CA LEU A 22 16.01 12.96 -22.11
C LEU A 22 15.74 11.70 -21.28
N PHE A 23 16.72 11.33 -20.45
CA PHE A 23 16.74 10.13 -19.61
C PHE A 23 15.35 9.73 -19.09
N LEU A 24 14.80 8.60 -19.56
CA LEU A 24 13.54 7.99 -19.12
C LEU A 24 13.40 7.88 -17.58
N GLY A 25 14.51 7.87 -16.84
CA GLY A 25 14.51 7.86 -15.38
C GLY A 25 14.09 9.17 -14.72
N ALA A 26 14.36 10.33 -15.32
CA ALA A 26 14.01 11.62 -14.73
C ALA A 26 12.49 11.88 -14.82
N GLN A 27 11.88 11.49 -15.94
CA GLN A 27 10.44 11.69 -16.18
C GLN A 27 9.55 10.80 -15.29
N ASP A 28 9.98 9.56 -15.02
CA ASP A 28 9.28 8.67 -14.08
C ASP A 28 9.41 9.15 -12.61
N ASP A 29 10.58 9.69 -12.21
CA ASP A 29 10.79 10.22 -10.86
C ASP A 29 9.97 11.50 -10.63
N ASP A 30 9.80 12.35 -11.65
CA ASP A 30 8.93 13.53 -11.59
C ASP A 30 7.44 13.14 -11.48
N ASP A 31 6.99 12.16 -12.27
CA ASP A 31 5.62 11.61 -12.17
C ASP A 31 5.33 10.99 -10.80
N ASP A 32 6.29 10.25 -10.23
CA ASP A 32 6.16 9.64 -8.90
C ASP A 32 6.13 10.71 -7.79
N ASN A 33 6.95 11.77 -7.91
CA ASN A 33 6.94 12.89 -6.98
C ASN A 33 5.61 13.66 -7.02
N ASP A 34 5.07 13.90 -8.21
CA ASP A 34 3.78 14.54 -8.38
C ASP A 34 2.63 13.68 -7.85
N LEU A 35 2.68 12.37 -8.07
CA LEU A 35 1.72 11.43 -7.48
C LEU A 35 1.78 11.44 -5.94
N ILE A 36 2.98 11.43 -5.34
CA ILE A 36 3.15 11.55 -3.89
C ILE A 36 2.54 12.86 -3.40
N ARG A 37 2.85 13.99 -4.03
CA ARG A 37 2.26 15.31 -3.65
C ARG A 37 0.74 15.30 -3.70
N ARG A 38 0.16 14.74 -4.77
CA ARG A 38 -1.30 14.65 -4.95
C ARG A 38 -1.96 13.77 -3.90
N VAL A 39 -1.37 12.62 -3.59
CA VAL A 39 -1.94 11.62 -2.67
C VAL A 39 -1.74 12.02 -1.21
N THR A 40 -0.59 12.62 -0.86
CA THR A 40 -0.25 12.92 0.53
C THR A 40 -0.51 14.37 0.91
N GLY A 41 -0.75 15.27 -0.04
CA GLY A 41 -0.95 16.70 0.21
C GLY A 41 0.25 17.41 0.86
N ALA A 42 1.45 16.85 0.73
CA ALA A 42 2.63 17.25 1.49
C ALA A 42 3.91 17.18 0.63
N PRO A 43 4.98 17.93 0.99
CA PRO A 43 6.25 17.87 0.28
C PRO A 43 6.82 16.45 0.25
N VAL A 44 7.38 16.05 -0.88
CA VAL A 44 7.99 14.72 -1.04
C VAL A 44 9.20 14.59 -0.12
N ASN A 45 9.21 13.56 0.73
CA ASN A 45 10.36 13.20 1.54
C ASN A 45 11.24 12.18 0.78
N LYS A 46 12.56 12.16 1.06
CA LYS A 46 13.50 11.16 0.55
C LYS A 46 13.08 9.71 0.83
N ASN A 47 12.32 9.49 1.91
CA ASN A 47 11.83 8.17 2.30
C ASN A 47 10.48 7.80 1.70
N ASP A 48 9.79 8.71 1.00
CA ASP A 48 8.54 8.41 0.31
C ASP A 48 8.82 7.79 -1.05
N PHE A 49 7.97 6.86 -1.47
CA PHE A 49 8.11 6.20 -2.75
C PHE A 49 6.84 5.56 -3.28
N VAL A 50 6.76 5.45 -4.60
CA VAL A 50 5.69 4.77 -5.30
C VAL A 50 6.19 3.41 -5.77
N THR A 51 5.35 2.39 -5.64
CA THR A 51 5.56 1.10 -6.30
C THR A 51 4.42 0.82 -7.25
N ARG A 52 4.73 0.42 -8.48
CA ARG A 52 3.75 0.15 -9.55
C ARG A 52 3.70 -1.34 -9.84
N THR A 53 2.51 -1.85 -10.18
CA THR A 53 2.41 -3.22 -10.70
C THR A 53 2.87 -3.28 -12.16
N PRO A 54 3.34 -4.46 -12.63
CA PRO A 54 3.76 -4.62 -14.02
C PRO A 54 2.62 -4.29 -14.99
N LYS A 55 2.97 -3.62 -16.10
CA LYS A 55 2.04 -3.35 -17.20
C LYS A 55 1.51 -4.67 -17.77
N GLU A 56 0.31 -4.64 -18.37
CA GLU A 56 -0.38 -5.83 -18.92
C GLU A 56 0.52 -6.81 -19.70
N PRO A 57 1.41 -6.36 -20.62
CA PRO A 57 2.30 -7.27 -21.36
C PRO A 57 3.30 -8.05 -20.50
N PHE A 58 3.60 -7.57 -19.29
CA PHE A 58 4.59 -8.14 -18.36
C PHE A 58 3.96 -8.91 -17.18
N ARG A 59 2.63 -9.05 -17.18
CA ARG A 59 1.89 -9.84 -16.19
C ARG A 59 2.05 -11.32 -16.44
N LEU A 60 2.05 -12.10 -15.35
CA LEU A 60 2.23 -13.55 -15.40
C LEU A 60 0.97 -14.21 -15.94
N SER A 61 1.12 -14.99 -17.01
CA SER A 61 0.05 -15.81 -17.57
C SER A 61 -0.24 -17.03 -16.69
N PHE A 62 -1.34 -17.73 -16.97
CA PHE A 62 -1.66 -19.01 -16.34
C PHE A 62 -0.50 -20.02 -16.41
N MET A 63 0.17 -20.11 -17.58
CA MET A 63 1.27 -21.05 -17.79
C MET A 63 2.52 -20.66 -17.00
N ASP A 64 2.81 -19.37 -16.87
CA ASP A 64 3.92 -18.89 -16.04
C ASP A 64 3.70 -19.29 -14.58
N VAL A 65 2.48 -19.08 -14.08
CA VAL A 65 2.12 -19.40 -12.68
C VAL A 65 2.11 -20.91 -12.44
N LEU A 66 1.61 -21.71 -13.39
CA LEU A 66 1.67 -23.17 -13.31
C LEU A 66 3.12 -23.65 -13.24
N CYS A 67 3.99 -23.12 -14.11
CA CYS A 67 5.41 -23.41 -14.11
C CYS A 67 6.11 -22.99 -12.81
N LEU A 68 5.74 -21.86 -12.19
CA LEU A 68 6.26 -21.47 -10.87
C LEU A 68 5.97 -22.54 -9.81
N VAL A 69 4.73 -23.06 -9.76
CA VAL A 69 4.34 -24.12 -8.82
C VAL A 69 5.12 -25.40 -9.10
N VAL A 70 5.09 -25.87 -10.36
CA VAL A 70 5.71 -27.15 -10.75
C VAL A 70 7.23 -27.10 -10.55
N ASN A 71 7.91 -26.04 -11.00
CA ASN A 71 9.36 -25.92 -10.91
C ASN A 71 9.84 -25.75 -9.48
N ARG A 72 9.10 -25.05 -8.60
CA ARG A 72 9.45 -24.98 -7.17
C ARG A 72 9.25 -26.31 -6.46
N THR A 73 8.19 -27.04 -6.83
CA THR A 73 7.85 -28.26 -6.12
C THR A 73 8.79 -29.39 -6.52
N ILE A 74 9.02 -29.59 -7.82
CA ILE A 74 9.93 -30.63 -8.34
C ILE A 74 11.39 -30.29 -8.01
N GLY A 75 12.03 -31.13 -7.20
CA GLY A 75 13.50 -31.14 -7.11
C GLY A 75 14.12 -31.75 -5.87
N ILE A 76 13.36 -32.50 -5.06
CA ILE A 76 13.87 -33.14 -3.84
C ILE A 76 14.10 -34.64 -4.10
N PHE A 77 15.13 -34.94 -4.89
CA PHE A 77 15.51 -36.30 -5.28
C PHE A 77 16.21 -37.09 -4.16
N SER A 78 16.70 -36.39 -3.13
CA SER A 78 17.16 -36.99 -1.87
C SER A 78 16.02 -37.32 -0.90
N GLY A 79 14.81 -36.82 -1.15
CA GLY A 79 13.67 -36.98 -0.25
C GLY A 79 13.27 -38.43 0.01
N PRO A 80 13.11 -39.29 -1.02
CA PRO A 80 12.77 -40.69 -0.84
C PRO A 80 13.75 -41.43 0.07
N GLN A 81 15.05 -41.14 -0.02
CA GLN A 81 16.08 -41.71 0.86
C GLN A 81 15.82 -41.36 2.32
N GLU A 82 15.59 -40.08 2.61
CA GLU A 82 15.38 -39.60 3.98
C GLU A 82 14.07 -40.12 4.58
N VAL A 83 13.01 -40.24 3.77
CA VAL A 83 11.76 -40.87 4.19
C VAL A 83 12.01 -42.34 4.54
N MET A 84 12.69 -43.09 3.67
CA MET A 84 13.03 -44.49 3.91
C MET A 84 13.92 -44.69 5.14
N LYS A 85 14.91 -43.83 5.38
CA LYS A 85 15.71 -43.86 6.62
C LYS A 85 14.85 -43.63 7.86
N GLY A 86 13.86 -42.75 7.76
CA GLY A 86 12.98 -42.38 8.87
C GLY A 86 12.00 -43.47 9.27
N VAL A 87 11.33 -44.09 8.29
CA VAL A 87 10.25 -45.07 8.53
C VAL A 87 10.69 -46.54 8.40
N LYS A 88 11.77 -46.80 7.66
CA LYS A 88 12.36 -48.13 7.40
C LYS A 88 11.43 -49.16 6.76
N SER A 89 10.32 -48.72 6.16
CA SER A 89 9.33 -49.57 5.49
C SER A 89 8.85 -48.91 4.19
N PRO A 90 8.90 -49.62 3.04
CA PRO A 90 8.42 -49.07 1.77
C PRO A 90 6.94 -48.66 1.79
N GLY A 91 6.06 -49.48 2.40
CA GLY A 91 4.63 -49.18 2.49
C GLY A 91 4.36 -47.92 3.32
N LEU A 92 5.02 -47.77 4.47
CA LEU A 92 4.91 -46.56 5.29
C LEU A 92 5.55 -45.34 4.63
N ALA A 93 6.61 -45.51 3.84
CA ALA A 93 7.19 -44.42 3.07
C ALA A 93 6.19 -43.90 2.02
N MET A 94 5.47 -44.79 1.33
CA MET A 94 4.42 -44.40 0.40
C MET A 94 3.25 -43.70 1.11
N LEU A 95 2.83 -44.21 2.27
CA LEU A 95 1.81 -43.56 3.09
C LEU A 95 2.23 -42.14 3.50
N MET A 96 3.51 -41.92 3.84
CA MET A 96 4.04 -40.58 4.14
C MET A 96 3.90 -39.63 2.96
N TRP A 97 4.17 -40.07 1.73
CA TRP A 97 3.95 -39.25 0.53
C TRP A 97 2.48 -38.89 0.32
N VAL A 98 1.56 -39.85 0.55
CA VAL A 98 0.11 -39.59 0.48
C VAL A 98 -0.33 -38.59 1.56
N LEU A 99 0.14 -38.74 2.79
CA LEU A 99 -0.14 -37.78 3.88
C LEU A 99 0.39 -36.38 3.54
N GLY A 100 1.57 -36.30 2.93
CA GLY A 100 2.13 -35.05 2.41
C GLY A 100 1.27 -34.41 1.33
N CYS A 101 0.71 -35.21 0.42
CA CYS A 101 -0.23 -34.74 -0.60
C CYS A 101 -1.49 -34.16 0.04
N ILE A 102 -2.11 -34.88 0.99
CA ILE A 102 -3.31 -34.42 1.72
C ILE A 102 -3.02 -33.12 2.48
N HIS A 103 -1.88 -33.05 3.18
CA HIS A 103 -1.43 -31.85 3.88
C HIS A 103 -1.28 -30.67 2.92
N SER A 104 -0.68 -30.88 1.75
CA SER A 104 -0.40 -29.82 0.77
C SER A 104 -1.65 -29.35 0.03
N ILE A 105 -2.60 -30.25 -0.25
CA ILE A 105 -3.93 -29.90 -0.77
C ILE A 105 -4.68 -29.04 0.25
N SER A 106 -4.63 -29.42 1.53
CA SER A 106 -5.24 -28.67 2.62
C SER A 106 -4.63 -27.27 2.76
N GLY A 107 -3.30 -27.18 2.70
CA GLY A 107 -2.58 -25.89 2.67
C GLY A 107 -2.93 -25.06 1.43
N ALA A 108 -2.97 -25.66 0.25
CA ALA A 108 -3.32 -24.96 -0.99
C ALA A 108 -4.70 -24.31 -0.91
N HIS A 109 -5.65 -25.00 -0.32
CA HIS A 109 -6.97 -24.48 -0.06
C HIS A 109 -6.92 -23.24 0.86
N VAL A 110 -6.20 -23.32 1.99
CA VAL A 110 -6.00 -22.20 2.92
C VAL A 110 -5.37 -20.99 2.20
N PHE A 111 -4.33 -21.21 1.39
CA PHE A 111 -3.63 -20.14 0.68
C PHE A 111 -4.43 -19.53 -0.47
N ILE A 112 -5.22 -20.32 -1.20
CA ILE A 112 -6.14 -19.79 -2.22
C ILE A 112 -7.21 -18.93 -1.57
N GLU A 113 -7.78 -19.40 -0.45
CA GLU A 113 -8.79 -18.66 0.29
C GLU A 113 -8.26 -17.32 0.77
N TYR A 114 -7.09 -17.29 1.40
CA TYR A 114 -6.44 -16.05 1.78
C TYR A 114 -6.07 -15.18 0.59
N GLY A 115 -5.42 -15.72 -0.44
CA GLY A 115 -4.94 -14.93 -1.56
C GLY A 115 -6.04 -14.22 -2.36
N LEU A 116 -7.23 -14.83 -2.44
CA LEU A 116 -8.36 -14.22 -3.15
C LEU A 116 -9.23 -13.33 -2.27
N ASN A 117 -9.11 -13.42 -0.95
CA ASN A 117 -9.99 -12.73 0.00
C ASN A 117 -9.28 -11.76 0.95
N VAL A 118 -7.94 -11.71 0.95
CA VAL A 118 -7.12 -10.84 1.80
C VAL A 118 -5.97 -10.25 0.97
N PRO A 119 -5.66 -8.94 1.12
CA PRO A 119 -6.33 -7.94 1.96
C PRO A 119 -7.67 -7.44 1.41
N ARG A 120 -8.50 -6.90 2.29
CA ARG A 120 -9.79 -6.27 1.98
C ARG A 120 -9.70 -4.77 2.15
N TYR A 121 -10.39 -4.04 1.28
CA TYR A 121 -10.43 -2.58 1.25
C TYR A 121 -11.87 -2.12 1.06
N VAL A 122 -12.21 -0.96 1.64
CA VAL A 122 -13.47 -0.26 1.34
C VAL A 122 -13.22 0.57 0.10
N ILE A 123 -13.92 0.26 -0.99
CA ILE A 123 -13.79 0.96 -2.26
C ILE A 123 -15.19 1.21 -2.80
N ASP A 124 -15.53 2.48 -3.00
CA ASP A 124 -16.88 2.94 -3.36
C ASP A 124 -17.95 2.41 -2.37
N GLY A 125 -17.71 2.61 -1.07
CA GLY A 125 -18.63 2.23 0.01
C GLY A 125 -18.73 0.72 0.28
N VAL A 126 -18.16 -0.12 -0.60
CA VAL A 126 -18.25 -1.58 -0.52
C VAL A 126 -16.92 -2.19 -0.10
N GLU A 127 -16.95 -2.98 0.97
CA GLU A 127 -15.80 -3.79 1.36
C GLU A 127 -15.58 -4.95 0.38
N GLN A 128 -14.44 -4.93 -0.32
CA GLN A 128 -14.07 -5.95 -1.30
C GLN A 128 -12.61 -6.36 -1.17
N SER A 129 -12.29 -7.59 -1.57
CA SER A 129 -10.91 -8.09 -1.58
C SER A 129 -10.17 -7.64 -2.83
N VAL A 130 -8.88 -7.34 -2.69
CA VAL A 130 -7.99 -7.06 -3.82
C VAL A 130 -6.77 -7.97 -3.72
N PRO A 131 -6.56 -8.89 -4.69
CA PRO A 131 -5.40 -9.76 -4.71
C PRO A 131 -4.10 -8.96 -4.67
N ARG A 132 -3.22 -9.31 -3.72
CA ARG A 132 -1.98 -8.57 -3.44
C ARG A 132 -0.81 -9.52 -3.23
N SER A 133 0.35 -9.16 -3.76
CA SER A 133 1.62 -9.85 -3.49
C SER A 133 2.00 -9.76 -2.01
N GLY A 134 2.57 -10.82 -1.46
CA GLY A 134 3.14 -10.84 -0.10
C GLY A 134 2.65 -11.97 0.80
N GLY A 135 1.72 -12.81 0.31
CA GLY A 135 1.33 -14.05 0.98
C GLY A 135 1.04 -13.88 2.47
N GLU A 136 1.68 -14.74 3.27
CA GLU A 136 1.57 -14.85 4.72
C GLU A 136 1.74 -13.51 5.45
N LEU A 137 2.58 -12.60 4.95
CA LEU A 137 2.77 -11.27 5.57
C LEU A 137 1.45 -10.53 5.69
N HIS A 138 0.64 -10.52 4.63
CA HIS A 138 -0.67 -9.85 4.63
C HIS A 138 -1.75 -10.69 5.29
N TYR A 139 -1.66 -12.03 5.18
CA TYR A 139 -2.65 -12.93 5.76
C TYR A 139 -2.62 -12.92 7.29
N LEU A 140 -1.42 -13.05 7.88
CA LEU A 140 -1.22 -12.99 9.33
C LEU A 140 -1.54 -11.59 9.88
N SER A 141 -1.18 -10.54 9.14
CA SER A 141 -1.51 -9.16 9.49
C SER A 141 -3.00 -8.90 9.56
N TYR A 142 -3.79 -9.51 8.66
CA TYR A 142 -5.24 -9.36 8.65
C TYR A 142 -5.91 -10.07 9.82
N VAL A 143 -5.52 -11.33 10.07
CA VAL A 143 -6.15 -12.17 11.12
C VAL A 143 -5.70 -11.77 12.53
N PHE A 144 -4.43 -11.41 12.70
CA PHE A 144 -3.82 -11.09 13.99
C PHE A 144 -3.36 -9.62 14.01
N PRO A 145 -4.29 -8.66 14.14
CA PRO A 145 -4.00 -7.22 14.09
C PRO A 145 -3.43 -6.65 15.40
N SER A 146 -3.19 -7.46 16.43
CA SER A 146 -2.70 -7.03 17.74
C SER A 146 -1.62 -7.99 18.26
N PRO A 147 -0.56 -7.49 18.95
CA PRO A 147 -0.23 -6.08 19.20
C PRO A 147 0.24 -5.30 17.96
N SER A 148 0.08 -3.98 17.97
CA SER A 148 0.51 -3.08 16.89
C SER A 148 1.16 -1.82 17.43
N TYR A 149 2.17 -1.30 16.72
CA TYR A 149 2.67 0.05 16.95
C TYR A 149 1.68 1.04 16.34
N GLY A 150 0.98 1.83 17.18
CA GLY A 150 -0.13 2.69 16.74
C GLY A 150 -1.33 1.92 16.18
N GLN A 151 -2.43 2.62 15.92
CA GLN A 151 -3.66 2.01 15.41
C GLN A 151 -3.43 1.53 13.96
N GLY A 152 -3.20 0.22 13.78
CA GLY A 152 -3.18 -0.46 12.47
C GLY A 152 -1.95 -0.25 11.57
N THR A 153 -0.81 0.22 12.07
CA THR A 153 0.37 0.52 11.20
C THR A 153 1.35 -0.66 11.07
N VAL A 154 2.21 -0.88 12.07
CA VAL A 154 3.21 -1.96 12.11
C VAL A 154 2.75 -3.01 13.12
N LEU A 155 2.40 -4.19 12.61
CA LEU A 155 1.82 -5.29 13.40
C LEU A 155 2.91 -6.27 13.84
N LEU A 156 2.81 -6.79 15.07
CA LEU A 156 3.72 -7.83 15.57
C LEU A 156 3.74 -9.05 14.63
N SER A 157 2.57 -9.51 14.20
CA SER A 157 2.42 -10.67 13.30
C SER A 157 3.18 -10.47 11.98
N GLY A 158 3.08 -9.28 11.39
CA GLY A 158 3.81 -8.91 10.18
C GLY A 158 5.33 -8.84 10.38
N VAL A 159 5.79 -8.29 11.51
CA VAL A 159 7.23 -8.24 11.85
C VAL A 159 7.79 -9.63 12.13
N MET A 160 7.06 -10.46 12.90
CA MET A 160 7.45 -11.82 13.21
C MET A 160 7.67 -12.64 11.93
N PHE A 161 6.71 -12.61 11.01
CA PHE A 161 6.86 -13.27 9.72
C PHE A 161 8.00 -12.66 8.90
N GLY A 162 8.03 -11.33 8.76
CA GLY A 162 8.98 -10.65 7.89
C GLY A 162 10.43 -10.86 8.30
N ILE A 163 10.77 -10.69 9.58
CA ILE A 163 12.13 -10.94 10.08
C ILE A 163 12.50 -12.41 9.96
N SER A 164 11.59 -13.32 10.31
CA SER A 164 11.79 -14.77 10.13
C SER A 164 12.09 -15.13 8.66
N PHE A 165 11.35 -14.54 7.72
CA PHE A 165 11.57 -14.73 6.29
C PHE A 165 12.91 -14.15 5.81
N LEU A 166 13.39 -13.04 6.38
CA LEU A 166 14.73 -12.51 6.08
C LEU A 166 15.82 -13.47 6.56
N CYS A 167 15.67 -14.05 7.76
CA CYS A 167 16.63 -14.99 8.33
C CYS A 167 16.73 -16.29 7.53
N VAL A 168 15.61 -16.95 7.22
CA VAL A 168 15.62 -18.31 6.64
C VAL A 168 14.97 -18.46 5.27
N GLY A 169 14.20 -17.47 4.78
CA GLY A 169 13.53 -17.49 3.47
C GLY A 169 14.49 -17.27 2.30
N ASN A 170 15.44 -18.18 2.10
CA ASN A 170 16.59 -18.03 1.20
C ASN A 170 16.84 -19.29 0.36
N MET A 171 17.67 -19.18 -0.69
CA MET A 171 18.02 -20.29 -1.62
C MET A 171 19.29 -21.05 -1.24
N ALA A 172 19.91 -20.74 -0.09
CA ALA A 172 21.23 -21.22 0.31
C ALA A 172 21.37 -22.75 0.27
N SER A 173 20.37 -23.49 0.77
CA SER A 173 20.37 -24.96 0.73
C SER A 173 20.49 -25.48 -0.71
N ASN A 174 19.62 -25.03 -1.61
CA ASN A 174 19.62 -25.47 -3.00
C ASN A 174 20.89 -25.03 -3.75
N CYS A 175 21.49 -23.89 -3.41
CA CYS A 175 22.78 -23.47 -3.96
C CYS A 175 23.90 -24.46 -3.59
N LEU A 176 23.93 -24.92 -2.33
CA LEU A 176 24.91 -25.90 -1.86
C LEU A 176 24.71 -27.27 -2.53
N ASP A 177 23.47 -27.75 -2.63
CA ASP A 177 23.20 -29.01 -3.33
C ASP A 177 23.57 -28.89 -4.82
N CYS A 178 23.16 -27.81 -5.51
CA CYS A 178 23.51 -27.59 -6.91
C CYS A 178 25.04 -27.58 -7.12
N ALA A 179 25.79 -26.87 -6.27
CA ALA A 179 27.24 -26.82 -6.33
C ALA A 179 27.88 -28.20 -6.09
N LEU A 180 27.37 -28.97 -5.13
CA LEU A 180 27.81 -30.34 -4.88
C LEU A 180 27.57 -31.22 -6.12
N ARG A 181 26.39 -31.13 -6.75
CA ARG A 181 26.05 -31.92 -7.95
C ARG A 181 26.91 -31.55 -9.16
N ILE A 182 27.24 -30.27 -9.35
CA ILE A 182 28.17 -29.81 -10.39
C ILE A 182 29.56 -30.45 -10.18
N MET A 183 30.06 -30.44 -8.95
CA MET A 183 31.35 -31.06 -8.63
C MET A 183 31.33 -32.58 -8.81
N GLN A 184 30.24 -33.26 -8.43
CA GLN A 184 30.03 -34.69 -8.69
C GLN A 184 29.95 -35.00 -10.19
N ALA A 185 29.35 -34.14 -11.01
CA ALA A 185 29.33 -34.32 -12.46
C ALA A 185 30.73 -34.24 -13.08
N GLY A 186 31.57 -33.30 -12.59
CA GLY A 186 32.95 -33.16 -13.02
C GLY A 186 33.84 -34.32 -12.56
N GLN A 187 33.62 -34.82 -11.34
CA GLN A 187 34.42 -35.86 -10.70
C GLN A 187 33.53 -37.03 -10.22
N PRO A 188 32.89 -37.79 -11.14
CA PRO A 188 31.83 -38.77 -10.82
C PRO A 188 32.29 -40.00 -10.02
N ARG A 189 33.60 -40.16 -9.82
CA ARG A 189 34.19 -41.22 -8.98
C ARG A 189 34.37 -40.79 -7.53
N LYS A 190 34.38 -39.49 -7.24
CA LYS A 190 34.64 -38.97 -5.90
C LYS A 190 33.35 -38.86 -5.11
N THR A 191 33.44 -39.27 -3.85
CA THR A 191 32.44 -39.05 -2.82
C THR A 191 32.45 -37.59 -2.35
N GLU A 192 31.40 -37.17 -1.64
CA GLU A 192 31.31 -35.81 -1.10
C GLU A 192 32.51 -35.42 -0.23
N LEU A 193 33.03 -36.37 0.56
CA LEU A 193 34.14 -36.14 1.48
C LEU A 193 35.49 -35.94 0.75
N GLU A 194 35.63 -36.47 -0.46
CA GLU A 194 36.83 -36.35 -1.29
C GLU A 194 36.81 -35.11 -2.18
N LEU A 195 35.65 -34.45 -2.31
CA LEU A 195 35.50 -33.21 -3.07
C LEU A 195 36.01 -32.03 -2.25
N ASN A 196 36.56 -31.03 -2.94
CA ASN A 196 37.01 -29.81 -2.29
C ASN A 196 35.81 -29.02 -1.76
N LYS A 197 35.61 -29.06 -0.43
CA LYS A 197 34.55 -28.33 0.26
C LYS A 197 34.58 -26.84 -0.05
N GLY A 198 35.75 -26.20 -0.01
CA GLY A 198 35.89 -24.76 -0.32
C GLY A 198 35.40 -24.41 -1.72
N ALA A 199 35.69 -25.25 -2.72
CA ALA A 199 35.20 -25.08 -4.08
C ALA A 199 33.67 -25.18 -4.17
N ILE A 200 33.05 -26.13 -3.46
CA ILE A 200 31.58 -26.27 -3.43
C ILE A 200 30.91 -25.00 -2.86
N TYR A 201 31.41 -24.49 -1.74
CA TYR A 201 30.86 -23.25 -1.15
C TYR A 201 31.10 -22.03 -2.04
N GLY A 202 32.27 -21.94 -2.70
CA GLY A 202 32.54 -20.88 -3.68
C GLY A 202 31.59 -20.93 -4.88
N ILE A 203 31.37 -22.10 -5.46
CA ILE A 203 30.41 -22.31 -6.57
C ILE A 203 28.98 -21.97 -6.11
N ALA A 204 28.59 -22.31 -4.89
CA ALA A 204 27.27 -21.98 -4.36
C ALA A 204 27.02 -20.45 -4.31
N ILE A 205 28.03 -19.67 -3.92
CA ILE A 205 27.97 -18.19 -3.93
C ILE A 205 27.89 -17.66 -5.37
N VAL A 206 28.65 -18.24 -6.30
CA VAL A 206 28.58 -17.87 -7.73
C VAL A 206 27.19 -18.14 -8.29
N ILE A 207 26.58 -19.29 -8.00
CA ILE A 207 25.21 -19.63 -8.44
C ILE A 207 24.18 -18.64 -7.87
N ALA A 208 24.29 -18.32 -6.58
CA ALA A 208 23.42 -17.34 -5.93
C ALA A 208 23.53 -15.96 -6.60
N THR A 209 24.77 -15.51 -6.86
CA THR A 209 25.06 -14.23 -7.49
C THR A 209 24.54 -14.18 -8.92
N LEU A 210 24.80 -15.21 -9.71
CA LEU A 210 24.35 -15.33 -11.10
C LEU A 210 22.82 -15.31 -11.20
N THR A 211 22.13 -16.01 -10.30
CA THR A 211 20.66 -16.09 -10.34
C THR A 211 20.02 -14.76 -9.95
N CYS A 212 20.53 -14.08 -8.92
CA CYS A 212 20.10 -12.72 -8.60
C CYS A 212 20.38 -11.74 -9.75
N PHE A 213 21.53 -11.87 -10.42
CA PHE A 213 21.87 -11.07 -11.58
C PHE A 213 20.90 -11.29 -12.74
N ILE A 214 20.57 -12.54 -13.08
CA ILE A 214 19.59 -12.86 -14.14
C ILE A 214 18.25 -12.17 -13.89
N HIS A 215 17.74 -12.25 -12.65
CA HIS A 215 16.45 -11.63 -12.30
C HIS A 215 16.50 -10.10 -12.15
N ALA A 216 17.66 -9.53 -11.84
CA ALA A 216 17.87 -8.09 -11.84
C ALA A 216 17.93 -7.54 -13.26
N PHE A 217 18.63 -8.25 -14.15
CA PHE A 217 18.95 -7.83 -15.50
C PHE A 217 17.83 -8.12 -16.51
N SER A 218 17.12 -9.25 -16.40
CA SER A 218 16.03 -9.57 -17.32
C SER A 218 14.90 -10.33 -16.62
N ARG A 219 13.85 -9.61 -16.23
CA ARG A 219 12.61 -10.19 -15.69
C ARG A 219 12.02 -11.24 -16.64
N ARG A 220 11.85 -10.88 -17.91
CA ARG A 220 11.30 -11.78 -18.94
C ARG A 220 12.18 -13.01 -19.13
N GLY A 221 13.51 -12.83 -19.16
CA GLY A 221 14.46 -13.93 -19.25
C GLY A 221 14.37 -14.90 -18.07
N GLY A 222 14.26 -14.37 -16.85
CA GLY A 222 14.08 -15.16 -15.63
C GLY A 222 12.79 -15.99 -15.64
N ILE A 223 11.68 -15.43 -16.13
CA ILE A 223 10.39 -16.15 -16.27
C ILE A 223 10.48 -17.24 -17.34
N LEU A 224 11.09 -16.93 -18.50
CA LEU A 224 11.26 -17.92 -19.57
C LEU A 224 12.16 -19.09 -19.13
N LEU A 225 13.24 -18.77 -18.43
CA LEU A 225 14.15 -19.75 -17.83
C LEU A 225 13.41 -20.62 -16.80
N ASN A 226 12.57 -20.02 -15.96
CA ASN A 226 11.71 -20.76 -15.03
C ASN A 226 10.81 -21.76 -15.77
N ASN A 227 10.11 -21.33 -16.82
CA ASN A 227 9.18 -22.18 -17.56
C ASN A 227 9.91 -23.33 -18.27
N PHE A 228 11.05 -23.05 -18.88
CA PHE A 228 11.90 -24.05 -19.49
C PHE A 228 12.36 -25.11 -18.47
N LEU A 229 12.86 -24.67 -17.30
CA LEU A 229 13.31 -25.59 -16.25
C LEU A 229 12.15 -26.38 -15.64
N ALA A 230 10.95 -25.81 -15.54
CA ALA A 230 9.73 -26.53 -15.14
C ALA A 230 9.45 -27.71 -16.08
N PHE A 231 9.48 -27.43 -17.38
CA PHE A 231 9.26 -28.44 -18.43
C PHE A 231 10.32 -29.55 -18.37
N VAL A 232 11.61 -29.18 -18.32
CA VAL A 232 12.72 -30.14 -18.23
C VAL A 232 12.57 -31.05 -17.01
N LYS A 233 12.17 -30.51 -15.86
CA LYS A 233 11.94 -31.28 -14.63
C LYS A 233 10.79 -32.27 -14.75
N VAL A 234 9.68 -31.88 -15.37
CA VAL A 234 8.56 -32.80 -15.63
C VAL A 234 9.01 -33.92 -16.57
N CYS A 235 9.69 -33.59 -17.66
CA CYS A 235 10.26 -34.57 -18.58
C CYS A 235 11.22 -35.52 -17.87
N PHE A 236 12.02 -35.03 -16.92
CA PHE A 236 12.94 -35.87 -16.16
C PHE A 236 12.20 -36.90 -15.29
N LEU A 237 11.13 -36.52 -14.59
CA LEU A 237 10.32 -37.47 -13.83
C LEU A 237 9.61 -38.48 -14.74
N LEU A 238 9.08 -38.02 -15.89
CA LEU A 238 8.50 -38.91 -16.89
C LEU A 238 9.53 -39.90 -17.45
N ALA A 239 10.78 -39.48 -17.67
CA ALA A 239 11.85 -40.36 -18.12
C ALA A 239 12.17 -41.46 -17.10
N ILE A 240 12.13 -41.16 -15.79
CA ILE A 240 12.28 -42.17 -14.72
C ILE A 240 11.14 -43.19 -14.79
N ILE A 241 9.91 -42.73 -14.95
CA ILE A 241 8.73 -43.60 -15.07
C ILE A 241 8.87 -44.48 -16.32
N LEU A 242 9.07 -43.88 -17.49
CA LEU A 242 9.16 -44.59 -18.77
C LEU A 242 10.33 -45.58 -18.82
N SER A 243 11.51 -45.21 -18.30
CA SER A 243 12.66 -46.13 -18.26
C SER A 243 12.40 -47.36 -17.39
N THR A 244 11.64 -47.21 -16.30
CA THR A 244 11.18 -48.34 -15.49
C THR A 244 10.27 -49.26 -16.30
N TRP A 245 9.26 -48.70 -16.99
CA TRP A 245 8.33 -49.47 -17.82
C TRP A 245 9.01 -50.19 -19.00
N ILE A 246 9.96 -49.54 -19.67
CA ILE A 246 10.72 -50.14 -20.78
C ILE A 246 11.55 -51.32 -20.27
N LYS A 247 12.26 -51.17 -19.14
CA LYS A 247 13.06 -52.25 -18.56
C LYS A 247 12.16 -53.39 -18.04
N ALA A 248 11.00 -53.05 -17.49
CA ALA A 248 9.95 -53.97 -17.08
C ALA A 248 9.29 -54.74 -18.24
N GLY A 249 9.29 -54.19 -19.46
CA GLY A 249 8.73 -54.82 -20.67
C GLY A 249 9.74 -55.59 -21.52
N GLY A 250 11.03 -55.57 -21.18
CA GLY A 250 12.07 -56.33 -21.88
C GLY A 250 12.05 -57.84 -21.56
N SER A 251 12.97 -58.62 -22.16
CA SER A 251 13.05 -60.09 -22.05
C SER A 251 13.22 -60.65 -20.62
N SER A 252 13.55 -59.80 -19.65
CA SER A 252 13.62 -60.17 -18.23
C SER A 252 12.33 -59.84 -17.44
N GLY A 253 11.43 -59.02 -18.00
CA GLY A 253 10.14 -58.62 -17.40
C GLY A 253 10.23 -57.81 -16.09
N ILE A 254 9.08 -57.38 -15.54
CA ILE A 254 8.93 -56.95 -14.13
C ILE A 254 9.51 -58.04 -13.19
N TRP A 255 9.48 -59.28 -13.64
CA TRP A 255 9.99 -60.48 -12.97
C TRP A 255 11.51 -60.45 -12.71
N ALA A 256 12.30 -59.70 -13.48
CA ALA A 256 13.73 -59.46 -13.22
C ALA A 256 13.99 -58.73 -11.90
N PHE A 257 13.06 -57.85 -11.51
CA PHE A 257 13.10 -57.09 -10.27
C PHE A 257 12.24 -57.74 -9.16
N ARG A 258 11.36 -58.70 -9.51
CA ARG A 258 10.44 -59.36 -8.58
C ARG A 258 11.10 -60.39 -7.67
N ASN A 259 12.18 -61.04 -8.09
CA ASN A 259 12.95 -61.93 -7.21
C ASN A 259 13.53 -61.17 -5.99
N ASP A 260 13.68 -59.85 -6.08
CA ASP A 260 14.05 -58.95 -4.97
C ASP A 260 12.85 -58.30 -4.26
N PHE A 261 11.61 -58.55 -4.71
CA PHE A 261 10.38 -58.03 -4.09
C PHE A 261 9.69 -59.10 -3.25
N ASP A 262 9.59 -60.33 -3.76
CA ASP A 262 9.00 -61.49 -3.05
C ASP A 262 9.89 -61.99 -1.90
N THR A 263 11.21 -61.78 -1.96
CA THR A 263 12.16 -62.11 -0.87
C THR A 263 12.12 -61.10 0.30
N TYR A 264 11.40 -59.97 0.17
CA TYR A 264 11.45 -58.86 1.12
C TYR A 264 10.11 -58.47 1.75
N VAL A 265 9.03 -59.17 1.41
CA VAL A 265 7.81 -59.18 2.22
C VAL A 265 8.06 -59.90 3.57
N ASP A 266 9.11 -60.73 3.64
CA ASP A 266 9.41 -61.62 4.78
C ASP A 266 10.81 -61.42 5.39
N VAL A 267 11.25 -60.17 5.58
CA VAL A 267 12.47 -59.90 6.37
C VAL A 267 12.16 -58.82 7.37
N ASP A 268 11.82 -59.20 8.60
CA ASP A 268 12.04 -58.37 9.81
C ASP A 268 11.98 -56.86 9.52
N ALA A 269 10.87 -56.40 8.91
CA ALA A 269 10.79 -55.02 8.44
C ALA A 269 10.70 -54.20 9.71
N GLN A 270 11.86 -53.78 10.22
CA GLN A 270 11.99 -53.01 11.44
C GLN A 270 11.37 -51.65 11.17
N VAL A 271 10.04 -51.61 11.15
CA VAL A 271 9.24 -50.41 11.24
C VAL A 271 9.88 -49.60 12.34
N SER A 272 10.32 -48.40 11.99
CA SER A 272 11.05 -47.58 12.94
C SER A 272 10.21 -47.44 14.20
N THR A 273 10.71 -47.86 15.35
CA THR A 273 10.05 -47.59 16.63
C THR A 273 10.44 -46.21 17.18
N ASP A 274 11.26 -45.47 16.43
CA ASP A 274 11.74 -44.14 16.80
C ASP A 274 10.85 -43.05 16.15
N GLN A 275 10.03 -42.40 16.98
CA GLN A 275 9.17 -41.28 16.60
C GLN A 275 9.95 -40.14 15.91
N SER A 276 11.21 -39.98 16.29
CA SER A 276 12.09 -38.99 15.69
C SER A 276 12.32 -39.24 14.19
N GLY A 277 12.33 -40.50 13.75
CA GLY A 277 12.45 -40.90 12.34
C GLY A 277 11.23 -40.53 11.51
N TYR A 278 10.02 -40.80 12.01
CA TYR A 278 8.77 -40.39 11.36
C TYR A 278 8.67 -38.87 11.20
N THR A 279 9.15 -38.13 12.21
CA THR A 279 9.18 -36.67 12.16
C THR A 279 10.07 -36.16 11.03
N GLN A 280 11.26 -36.74 10.88
CA GLN A 280 12.17 -36.36 9.79
C GLN A 280 11.60 -36.73 8.41
N ALA A 281 10.95 -37.89 8.31
CA ALA A 281 10.26 -38.29 7.08
C ALA A 281 9.17 -37.27 6.72
N PHE A 282 8.35 -36.86 7.69
CA PHE A 282 7.27 -35.90 7.44
C PHE A 282 7.80 -34.50 7.07
N TYR A 283 8.88 -34.01 7.70
CA TYR A 283 9.55 -32.78 7.26
C TYR A 283 9.99 -32.85 5.81
N THR A 284 10.64 -33.95 5.44
CA THR A 284 11.15 -34.16 4.08
C THR A 284 10.01 -34.13 3.06
N VAL A 285 8.89 -34.80 3.36
CA VAL A 285 7.73 -34.82 2.48
C VAL A 285 7.05 -33.45 2.40
N VAL A 286 6.86 -32.75 3.52
CA VAL A 286 6.25 -31.41 3.50
C VAL A 286 7.15 -30.43 2.75
N PHE A 287 8.47 -30.51 2.92
CA PHE A 287 9.41 -29.74 2.11
C PHE A 287 9.31 -30.08 0.62
N ALA A 288 9.07 -31.35 0.28
CA ALA A 288 8.91 -31.81 -1.10
C ALA A 288 7.71 -31.18 -1.81
N TYR A 289 6.62 -30.92 -1.10
CA TYR A 289 5.41 -30.31 -1.66
C TYR A 289 5.31 -28.80 -1.46
N PHE A 290 6.29 -28.18 -0.81
CA PHE A 290 6.29 -26.79 -0.34
C PHE A 290 6.09 -25.71 -1.43
N GLY A 291 6.10 -26.05 -2.73
CA GLY A 291 6.04 -25.07 -3.82
C GLY A 291 4.65 -24.51 -4.16
N PHE A 292 3.57 -25.00 -3.56
CA PHE A 292 2.21 -24.64 -4.00
C PHE A 292 1.81 -23.19 -3.72
N TYR A 293 2.30 -22.58 -2.65
CA TYR A 293 1.85 -21.24 -2.24
C TYR A 293 2.72 -20.11 -2.80
N GLN A 294 3.81 -20.43 -3.50
CA GLN A 294 4.75 -19.45 -4.06
C GLN A 294 4.13 -18.39 -4.97
N PRO A 295 3.12 -18.71 -5.80
CA PRO A 295 2.43 -17.70 -6.59
C PRO A 295 1.83 -16.56 -5.75
N THR A 296 1.52 -16.79 -4.47
CA THR A 296 0.97 -15.77 -3.58
C THR A 296 1.96 -14.63 -3.27
N TYR A 297 3.27 -14.88 -3.39
CA TYR A 297 4.30 -13.84 -3.26
C TYR A 297 4.36 -12.89 -4.45
N VAL A 298 3.79 -13.28 -5.59
CA VAL A 298 3.75 -12.49 -6.82
C VAL A 298 2.32 -12.29 -7.33
N LEU A 299 1.34 -12.46 -6.45
CA LEU A 299 -0.09 -12.47 -6.81
C LEU A 299 -0.56 -11.19 -7.50
N GLY A 300 -0.04 -10.03 -7.08
CA GLY A 300 -0.36 -8.74 -7.72
C GLY A 300 0.20 -8.61 -9.14
N GLU A 301 1.09 -9.51 -9.56
CA GLU A 301 1.64 -9.55 -10.92
C GLU A 301 0.96 -10.58 -11.83
N ILE A 302 0.00 -11.36 -11.31
CA ILE A 302 -0.70 -12.41 -12.05
C ILE A 302 -1.82 -11.79 -12.88
N LYS A 303 -1.89 -12.14 -14.17
CA LYS A 303 -3.02 -11.78 -15.03
C LYS A 303 -4.27 -12.53 -14.58
N ASN A 304 -5.41 -11.84 -14.42
CA ASN A 304 -6.69 -12.41 -13.99
C ASN A 304 -6.54 -13.31 -12.74
N PRO A 305 -6.07 -12.77 -11.60
CA PRO A 305 -5.65 -13.55 -10.43
C PRO A 305 -6.74 -14.46 -9.87
N ARG A 306 -8.01 -14.02 -9.87
CA ARG A 306 -9.16 -14.81 -9.39
C ARG A 306 -9.40 -16.09 -10.17
N LYS A 307 -9.00 -16.15 -11.45
CA LYS A 307 -9.12 -17.34 -12.30
C LYS A 307 -7.81 -18.13 -12.34
N ASN A 308 -6.70 -17.45 -12.55
CA ASN A 308 -5.43 -18.11 -12.85
C ASN A 308 -4.73 -18.66 -11.60
N LEU A 309 -4.78 -17.96 -10.46
CA LEU A 309 -4.16 -18.44 -9.22
C LEU A 309 -4.69 -19.82 -8.80
N PRO A 310 -6.01 -20.02 -8.56
CA PRO A 310 -6.50 -21.31 -8.08
C PRO A 310 -6.25 -22.42 -9.10
N ARG A 311 -6.46 -22.17 -10.40
CA ARG A 311 -6.25 -23.16 -11.45
C ARG A 311 -4.79 -23.62 -11.52
N SER A 312 -3.83 -22.70 -11.48
CA SER A 312 -2.41 -23.04 -11.57
C SER A 312 -1.94 -23.82 -10.35
N ILE A 313 -2.43 -23.47 -9.15
CA ILE A 313 -2.13 -24.20 -7.91
C ILE A 313 -2.69 -25.63 -7.98
N TRP A 314 -3.97 -25.80 -8.34
CA TRP A 314 -4.59 -27.14 -8.40
C TRP A 314 -3.96 -28.03 -9.47
N TRP A 315 -3.76 -27.53 -10.69
CA TRP A 315 -3.09 -28.29 -11.75
C TRP A 315 -1.64 -28.61 -11.38
N GLY A 316 -0.91 -27.64 -10.82
CA GLY A 316 0.48 -27.84 -10.39
C GLY A 316 0.61 -28.93 -9.33
N LEU A 317 -0.22 -28.88 -8.28
CA LEU A 317 -0.26 -29.90 -7.22
C LEU A 317 -0.69 -31.26 -7.75
N GLY A 318 -1.71 -31.32 -8.61
CA GLY A 318 -2.20 -32.58 -9.18
C GLY A 318 -1.12 -33.28 -10.01
N ILE A 319 -0.44 -32.53 -10.89
CA ILE A 319 0.66 -33.03 -11.71
C ILE A 319 1.80 -33.54 -10.82
N VAL A 320 2.26 -32.74 -9.87
CA VAL A 320 3.41 -33.11 -9.04
C VAL A 320 3.09 -34.26 -8.11
N SER A 321 1.90 -34.30 -7.51
CA SER A 321 1.48 -35.40 -6.63
C SER A 321 1.43 -36.73 -7.37
N THR A 322 0.87 -36.73 -8.58
CA THR A 322 0.80 -37.92 -9.44
C THR A 322 2.21 -38.40 -9.81
N LEU A 323 3.08 -37.49 -10.26
CA LEU A 323 4.45 -37.83 -10.64
C LEU A 323 5.28 -38.31 -9.45
N TYR A 324 5.14 -37.70 -8.27
CA TYR A 324 5.87 -38.11 -7.07
C TYR A 324 5.49 -39.50 -6.60
N LEU A 325 4.20 -39.81 -6.54
CA LEU A 325 3.74 -41.16 -6.18
C LEU A 325 4.23 -42.19 -7.19
N ALA A 326 4.09 -41.91 -8.50
CA ALA A 326 4.55 -42.81 -9.55
C ALA A 326 6.07 -43.04 -9.50
N VAL A 327 6.88 -41.98 -9.34
CA VAL A 327 8.35 -42.09 -9.24
C VAL A 327 8.77 -42.84 -7.98
N ASN A 328 8.12 -42.63 -6.84
CA ASN A 328 8.42 -43.40 -5.63
C ASN A 328 8.11 -44.89 -5.83
N VAL A 329 7.01 -45.24 -6.52
CA VAL A 329 6.73 -46.64 -6.90
C VAL A 329 7.85 -47.19 -7.79
N CYS A 330 8.28 -46.44 -8.82
CA CYS A 330 9.39 -46.85 -9.67
C CYS A 330 10.70 -47.08 -8.89
N TYR A 331 11.02 -46.20 -7.94
CA TYR A 331 12.18 -46.37 -7.07
C TYR A 331 12.08 -47.62 -6.20
N MET A 332 10.89 -47.91 -5.67
CA MET A 332 10.65 -49.12 -4.86
C MET A 332 10.73 -50.41 -5.67
N ILE A 333 10.36 -50.38 -6.95
CA ILE A 333 10.47 -51.54 -7.85
C ILE A 333 11.95 -51.80 -8.22
N VAL A 334 12.72 -50.75 -8.51
CA VAL A 334 14.07 -50.90 -9.10
C VAL A 334 15.17 -50.94 -8.05
N VAL A 335 15.01 -50.24 -6.92
CA VAL A 335 16.08 -50.09 -5.91
C VAL A 335 15.72 -50.87 -4.65
N PRO A 336 16.55 -51.83 -4.19
CA PRO A 336 16.29 -52.57 -2.96
C PRO A 336 16.20 -51.66 -1.72
N PRO A 337 15.36 -51.98 -0.71
CA PRO A 337 15.12 -51.11 0.45
C PRO A 337 16.38 -50.67 1.19
N ARG A 338 17.37 -51.56 1.38
CA ARG A 338 18.65 -51.22 2.02
C ARG A 338 19.45 -50.19 1.22
N ALA A 339 19.45 -50.30 -0.11
CA ALA A 339 20.11 -49.35 -1.00
C ALA A 339 19.39 -47.99 -1.01
N GLN A 340 18.07 -47.96 -0.83
CA GLN A 340 17.31 -46.72 -0.71
C GLN A 340 17.66 -45.93 0.56
N MET A 341 18.07 -46.60 1.63
CA MET A 341 18.50 -45.92 2.87
C MET A 341 19.94 -45.41 2.76
N ASN A 342 20.83 -46.18 2.14
CA ASN A 342 22.27 -45.89 2.19
C ASN A 342 22.71 -44.89 1.11
N ASN A 343 22.05 -44.88 -0.05
CA ASN A 343 22.47 -44.09 -1.20
C ASN A 343 21.38 -43.10 -1.63
N ASN A 344 21.76 -42.07 -2.38
CA ASN A 344 20.77 -41.24 -3.06
C ASN A 344 19.94 -42.11 -4.00
N VAL A 345 18.63 -42.21 -3.73
CA VAL A 345 17.73 -43.16 -4.41
C VAL A 345 17.72 -42.93 -5.92
N ALA A 346 17.73 -41.68 -6.37
CA ALA A 346 17.80 -41.38 -7.80
C ALA A 346 19.12 -41.90 -8.42
N GLN A 347 20.27 -41.62 -7.80
CA GLN A 347 21.55 -42.15 -8.29
C GLN A 347 21.57 -43.69 -8.30
N ALA A 348 21.06 -44.34 -7.24
CA ALA A 348 20.99 -45.79 -7.13
C ALA A 348 20.03 -46.43 -8.16
N PHE A 349 18.95 -45.74 -8.51
CA PHE A 349 18.03 -46.10 -9.57
C PHE A 349 18.73 -46.08 -10.93
N PHE A 350 19.34 -44.96 -11.28
CA PHE A 350 20.02 -44.81 -12.57
C PHE A 350 21.22 -45.74 -12.73
N ALA A 351 21.97 -46.00 -11.65
CA ALA A 351 23.04 -46.99 -11.66
C ALA A 351 22.54 -48.40 -12.02
N ARG A 352 21.32 -48.76 -11.62
CA ARG A 352 20.71 -50.06 -11.97
C ARG A 352 20.08 -50.10 -13.35
N ILE A 353 19.54 -48.98 -13.82
CA ILE A 353 18.93 -48.88 -15.14
C ILE A 353 20.00 -48.83 -16.26
N PHE A 354 21.14 -48.18 -16.00
CA PHE A 354 22.20 -47.90 -16.98
C PHE A 354 23.57 -48.51 -16.61
N ASP A 355 23.57 -49.66 -15.93
CA ASP A 355 24.73 -50.53 -15.67
C ASP A 355 25.95 -49.83 -15.03
N ASP A 356 25.71 -49.02 -14.00
CA ASP A 356 26.68 -48.27 -13.18
C ASP A 356 27.75 -47.46 -13.94
N SER A 357 27.49 -47.14 -15.21
CA SER A 357 28.47 -46.47 -16.06
C SER A 357 28.84 -45.08 -15.53
N ILE A 358 30.10 -44.67 -15.74
CA ILE A 358 30.58 -43.34 -15.37
C ILE A 358 29.75 -42.25 -16.08
N ALA A 359 29.35 -42.53 -17.33
CA ALA A 359 28.46 -41.67 -18.09
C ALA A 359 27.10 -41.51 -17.38
N ALA A 360 26.49 -42.59 -16.89
CA ALA A 360 25.24 -42.52 -16.13
C ALA A 360 25.40 -41.69 -14.84
N LYS A 361 26.45 -41.94 -14.03
CA LYS A 361 26.72 -41.16 -12.80
C LYS A 361 26.86 -39.66 -13.08
N ARG A 362 27.56 -39.31 -14.15
CA ARG A 362 27.72 -37.92 -14.60
C ARG A 362 26.40 -37.31 -15.05
N THR A 363 25.66 -37.99 -15.92
CA THR A 363 24.38 -37.51 -16.45
C THR A 363 23.36 -37.26 -15.35
N VAL A 364 23.25 -38.18 -14.38
CA VAL A 364 22.34 -38.01 -13.24
C VAL A 364 22.75 -36.82 -12.40
N SER A 365 24.04 -36.65 -12.11
CA SER A 365 24.53 -35.50 -11.35
C SER A 365 24.21 -34.18 -12.07
N ILE A 366 24.30 -34.13 -13.40
CA ILE A 366 23.90 -32.97 -14.20
C ILE A 366 22.39 -32.72 -14.08
N LEU A 367 21.55 -33.75 -14.22
CA LEU A 367 20.09 -33.60 -14.10
C LEU A 367 19.66 -33.13 -12.71
N LEU A 368 20.29 -33.66 -11.66
CA LEU A 368 20.10 -33.21 -10.29
C LEU A 368 20.55 -31.75 -10.10
N ALA A 369 21.69 -31.35 -10.66
CA ALA A 369 22.16 -29.96 -10.64
C ALA A 369 21.17 -29.02 -11.34
N ILE A 370 20.71 -29.36 -12.54
CA ILE A 370 19.70 -28.59 -13.29
C ILE A 370 18.41 -28.46 -12.48
N SER A 371 18.01 -29.53 -11.78
CA SER A 371 16.84 -29.49 -10.93
C SER A 371 17.00 -28.53 -9.74
N SER A 372 18.11 -28.62 -9.03
CA SER A 372 18.42 -27.72 -7.91
C SER A 372 18.53 -26.26 -8.39
N PHE A 373 19.12 -26.04 -9.57
CA PHE A 373 19.14 -24.73 -10.22
C PHE A 373 17.74 -24.20 -10.56
N GLY A 374 16.83 -25.04 -11.08
CA GLY A 374 15.44 -24.63 -11.32
C GLY A 374 14.73 -24.14 -10.05
N ASN A 375 15.01 -24.78 -8.90
CA ASN A 375 14.48 -24.34 -7.60
C ASN A 375 15.03 -22.97 -7.19
N ILE A 376 16.33 -22.75 -7.37
CA ILE A 376 17.02 -21.47 -7.12
C ILE A 376 16.40 -20.36 -7.97
N VAL A 377 16.17 -20.60 -9.27
CA VAL A 377 15.59 -19.62 -10.20
C VAL A 377 14.20 -19.18 -9.75
N VAL A 378 13.30 -20.11 -9.40
CA VAL A 378 11.93 -19.77 -8.95
C VAL A 378 11.95 -19.05 -7.61
N TRP A 379 12.74 -19.56 -6.67
CA TRP A 379 12.75 -19.03 -5.32
C TRP A 379 13.33 -17.64 -5.28
N THR A 380 14.39 -17.36 -6.05
CA THR A 380 14.94 -16.01 -6.21
C THR A 380 13.88 -15.03 -6.72
N PHE A 381 13.11 -15.43 -7.74
CA PHE A 381 12.07 -14.57 -8.32
C PHE A 381 11.04 -14.17 -7.28
N THR A 382 10.45 -15.16 -6.60
CA THR A 382 9.35 -14.98 -5.64
C THR A 382 9.81 -14.39 -4.31
N ALA A 383 10.95 -14.85 -3.76
CA ALA A 383 11.49 -14.35 -2.50
C ALA A 383 11.96 -12.89 -2.59
N ALA A 384 12.42 -12.42 -3.76
CA ALA A 384 12.72 -11.01 -3.96
C ALA A 384 11.47 -10.13 -3.82
N ARG A 385 10.32 -10.55 -4.37
CA ARG A 385 9.05 -9.81 -4.21
C ARG A 385 8.55 -9.88 -2.77
N MET A 386 8.72 -11.03 -2.11
CA MET A 386 8.38 -11.17 -0.70
C MET A 386 9.21 -10.21 0.18
N LYS A 387 10.52 -10.13 -0.05
CA LYS A 387 11.42 -9.20 0.63
C LYS A 387 11.10 -7.74 0.32
N GLN A 388 10.65 -7.45 -0.91
CA GLN A 388 10.13 -6.13 -1.27
C GLN A 388 8.89 -5.77 -0.45
N GLU A 389 7.89 -6.66 -0.37
CA GLU A 389 6.68 -6.43 0.45
C GLU A 389 6.99 -6.30 1.94
N ILE A 390 7.99 -7.02 2.46
CA ILE A 390 8.50 -6.83 3.84
C ILE A 390 9.10 -5.42 3.99
N ALA A 391 9.94 -4.99 3.04
CA ALA A 391 10.54 -3.66 3.08
C ALA A 391 9.50 -2.53 3.02
N LYS A 392 8.40 -2.74 2.28
CA LYS A 392 7.27 -1.80 2.23
C LYS A 392 6.61 -1.55 3.59
N LYS A 393 6.78 -2.43 4.58
CA LYS A 393 6.29 -2.24 5.96
C LYS A 393 7.19 -1.35 6.84
N CYS A 394 8.35 -0.93 6.33
CA CYS A 394 9.21 0.10 6.92
C CYS A 394 9.75 -0.14 8.35
N PHE A 395 9.75 -1.39 8.83
CA PHE A 395 10.35 -1.77 10.12
C PHE A 395 11.81 -2.27 10.03
N ILE A 396 12.38 -2.30 8.82
CA ILE A 396 13.80 -2.65 8.58
C ILE A 396 14.63 -1.43 8.13
N PRO A 397 15.94 -1.41 8.41
CA PRO A 397 16.86 -0.39 7.88
C PRO A 397 16.82 -0.34 6.35
N PHE A 398 17.04 0.85 5.78
CA PHE A 398 17.07 1.09 4.33
C PHE A 398 15.83 0.58 3.56
N ALA A 399 14.66 0.54 4.21
CA ALA A 399 13.41 0.06 3.64
C ALA A 399 13.10 0.63 2.25
N SER A 400 13.30 1.94 2.02
CA SER A 400 13.05 2.57 0.72
C SER A 400 13.98 2.05 -0.39
N PHE A 401 15.22 1.70 -0.07
CA PHE A 401 16.14 1.09 -1.05
C PHE A 401 15.69 -0.32 -1.43
N PHE A 402 15.26 -1.13 -0.45
CA PHE A 402 14.83 -2.50 -0.68
C PHE A 402 13.44 -2.61 -1.33
N ALA A 403 12.56 -1.64 -1.09
CA ALA A 403 11.19 -1.65 -1.58
C ALA A 403 11.04 -1.09 -3.01
N LYS A 404 11.93 -0.20 -3.47
CA LYS A 404 11.85 0.43 -4.80
C LYS A 404 12.23 -0.52 -5.95
N ASN A 405 11.52 -0.40 -7.07
CA ASN A 405 11.94 -0.96 -8.35
C ASN A 405 12.97 -0.03 -9.00
N LYS A 406 14.01 -0.61 -9.62
CA LYS A 406 15.06 0.14 -10.35
C LYS A 406 15.22 -0.43 -11.75
N ASP A 407 15.66 0.42 -12.68
CA ASP A 407 15.94 0.01 -14.05
C ASP A 407 17.43 -0.35 -14.23
N LEU A 408 17.75 -1.62 -14.00
CA LEU A 408 18.99 -2.29 -14.43
C LEU A 408 18.74 -3.24 -15.62
N SER A 409 17.68 -2.99 -16.37
CA SER A 409 17.16 -3.96 -17.32
C SER A 409 18.02 -4.11 -18.58
N LEU A 410 17.95 -5.29 -19.21
CA LEU A 410 18.54 -5.56 -20.53
C LEU A 410 18.04 -4.56 -21.57
N GLY A 411 16.78 -4.10 -21.48
CA GLY A 411 16.24 -3.08 -22.39
C GLY A 411 17.02 -1.78 -22.33
N ARG A 412 17.42 -1.33 -21.13
CA ARG A 412 18.28 -0.16 -20.95
C ARG A 412 19.66 -0.35 -21.57
N LEU A 413 20.27 -1.52 -21.41
CA LEU A 413 21.56 -1.83 -22.05
C LEU A 413 21.45 -1.86 -23.57
N LEU A 414 20.41 -2.50 -24.11
CA LEU A 414 20.19 -2.56 -25.55
C LEU A 414 19.98 -1.16 -26.16
N LEU A 415 19.18 -0.31 -25.50
CA LEU A 415 19.02 1.09 -25.91
C LEU A 415 20.34 1.88 -25.86
N TRP A 416 21.18 1.65 -24.85
CA TRP A 416 22.50 2.27 -24.77
C TRP A 416 23.43 1.80 -25.91
N LEU A 417 23.45 0.50 -26.20
CA LEU A 417 24.21 -0.07 -27.31
C LEU A 417 23.73 0.44 -28.67
N GLU A 418 22.42 0.67 -28.81
CA GLU A 418 21.80 1.24 -30.01
C GLU A 418 22.09 2.74 -30.15
N GLY A 419 22.06 3.49 -29.05
CA GLY A 419 22.38 4.92 -29.00
C GLY A 419 23.82 5.24 -29.41
N ASN A 420 24.75 4.29 -29.22
CA ASN A 420 26.15 4.40 -29.67
C ASN A 420 26.37 3.99 -31.14
N LYS A 421 25.34 3.45 -31.83
CA LYS A 421 25.41 3.07 -33.25
C LYS A 421 24.51 3.97 -34.10
N ARG A 422 24.75 5.28 -34.04
CA ARG A 422 24.26 6.24 -35.05
C ARG A 422 25.17 6.19 -36.29
N ASP A 423 25.20 5.08 -37.02
CA ASP A 423 25.38 5.19 -38.47
C ASP A 423 24.84 3.98 -39.24
N LYS A 424 24.10 4.31 -40.31
CA LYS A 424 23.80 3.56 -41.54
C LYS A 424 23.74 2.03 -41.46
N GLN A 425 22.53 1.49 -41.30
CA GLN A 425 21.81 0.72 -42.33
C GLN A 425 20.67 -0.06 -41.66
N GLY A 426 19.44 0.19 -42.12
CA GLY A 426 18.27 -0.59 -41.76
C GLY A 426 18.35 -2.01 -42.30
N ARG A 427 19.13 -2.88 -41.64
CA ARG A 427 19.14 -4.31 -41.96
C ARG A 427 19.46 -5.18 -40.74
N ASN A 428 18.56 -6.13 -40.51
CA ASN A 428 18.65 -7.32 -39.67
C ASN A 428 18.43 -7.17 -38.15
N ARG A 429 17.18 -6.95 -37.73
CA ARG A 429 16.70 -7.52 -36.45
C ARG A 429 16.02 -8.85 -36.70
N ARG A 430 16.83 -9.91 -36.82
CA ARG A 430 16.36 -11.30 -37.02
C ARG A 430 15.89 -12.00 -35.74
N PHE A 431 15.84 -11.32 -34.60
CA PHE A 431 15.41 -11.92 -33.33
C PHE A 431 14.49 -10.97 -32.56
N GLY A 432 13.17 -11.07 -32.78
CA GLY A 432 12.15 -10.26 -32.08
C GLY A 432 12.17 -10.39 -30.55
N PHE A 433 12.85 -11.41 -30.01
CA PHE A 433 13.10 -11.53 -28.56
C PHE A 433 13.96 -10.39 -28.00
N LEU A 434 15.01 -9.96 -28.71
CA LEU A 434 15.97 -8.95 -28.23
C LEU A 434 15.50 -7.50 -28.47
N GLU A 435 14.22 -7.26 -28.72
CA GLU A 435 13.70 -5.90 -28.84
C GLU A 435 13.75 -5.21 -27.46
N PRO A 436 14.29 -3.98 -27.35
CA PRO A 436 14.40 -3.30 -26.06
C PRO A 436 13.06 -3.15 -25.33
N ALA A 437 11.97 -2.89 -26.07
CA ALA A 437 10.62 -2.76 -25.54
C ALA A 437 10.17 -4.00 -24.73
N ASN A 438 10.67 -5.19 -25.07
CA ASN A 438 10.36 -6.45 -24.40
C ASN A 438 11.10 -6.65 -23.07
N HIS A 439 12.03 -5.74 -22.74
CA HIS A 439 12.94 -5.85 -21.60
C HIS A 439 13.08 -4.55 -20.79
N GLN A 440 12.10 -3.64 -20.83
CA GLN A 440 12.14 -2.36 -20.10
C GLN A 440 11.49 -2.39 -18.71
N GLU A 441 10.89 -3.51 -18.31
CA GLU A 441 10.20 -3.62 -17.01
C GLU A 441 11.18 -3.50 -15.85
N LYS A 442 10.91 -2.56 -14.93
CA LYS A 442 11.75 -2.31 -13.75
C LYS A 442 11.75 -3.53 -12.81
N THR A 443 12.88 -3.79 -12.15
CA THR A 443 13.06 -4.96 -11.27
C THR A 443 13.35 -4.54 -9.82
N PRO A 444 13.02 -5.39 -8.82
CA PRO A 444 13.24 -5.08 -7.40
C PRO A 444 14.71 -5.34 -7.02
N VAL A 445 15.64 -4.57 -7.59
CA VAL A 445 17.09 -4.77 -7.44
C VAL A 445 17.52 -4.72 -5.98
N GLY A 446 16.97 -3.79 -5.20
CA GLY A 446 17.25 -3.70 -3.76
C GLY A 446 16.90 -4.99 -3.04
N ALA A 447 15.69 -5.53 -3.26
CA ALA A 447 15.28 -6.78 -2.65
C ALA A 447 16.10 -8.00 -3.13
N LEU A 448 16.57 -8.01 -4.38
CA LEU A 448 17.51 -9.02 -4.88
C LEU A 448 18.87 -8.93 -4.20
N CYS A 449 19.39 -7.73 -3.94
CA CYS A 449 20.60 -7.53 -3.15
C CYS A 449 20.40 -8.05 -1.72
N LEU A 450 19.28 -7.72 -1.08
CA LEU A 450 18.94 -8.24 0.25
C LEU A 450 18.89 -9.77 0.26
N HIS A 451 18.27 -10.37 -0.75
CA HIS A 451 18.21 -11.82 -0.91
C HIS A 451 19.59 -12.46 -1.10
N LEU A 452 20.46 -11.86 -1.90
CA LEU A 452 21.83 -12.33 -2.11
C LEU A 452 22.62 -12.30 -0.80
N VAL A 453 22.58 -11.18 -0.08
CA VAL A 453 23.30 -11.00 1.18
C VAL A 453 22.84 -12.02 2.22
N THR A 454 21.53 -12.16 2.45
CA THR A 454 21.01 -13.14 3.41
C THR A 454 21.32 -14.58 2.99
N CYS A 455 21.36 -14.86 1.68
CA CYS A 455 21.77 -16.16 1.16
C CYS A 455 23.26 -16.46 1.41
N VAL A 456 24.15 -15.50 1.14
CA VAL A 456 25.60 -15.67 1.36
C VAL A 456 25.90 -15.86 2.84
N ILE A 457 25.25 -15.10 3.72
CA ILE A 457 25.38 -15.27 5.18
C ILE A 457 25.06 -16.71 5.59
N LEU A 458 23.95 -17.28 5.12
CA LEU A 458 23.59 -18.66 5.45
C LEU A 458 24.58 -19.69 4.87
N ILE A 459 25.07 -19.48 3.64
CA ILE A 459 26.08 -20.34 3.04
C ILE A 459 27.36 -20.32 3.89
N LEU A 460 27.83 -19.14 4.32
CA LEU A 460 29.04 -19.03 5.14
C LEU A 460 28.82 -19.56 6.58
N ALA A 461 27.63 -19.34 7.15
CA ALA A 461 27.28 -19.82 8.48
C ALA A 461 27.34 -21.35 8.60
N THR A 462 27.10 -22.07 7.50
CA THR A 462 27.17 -23.55 7.48
C THR A 462 28.51 -24.10 7.01
N PHE A 463 29.53 -23.26 6.76
CA PHE A 463 30.83 -23.69 6.19
C PHE A 463 31.54 -24.80 6.97
N GLY A 464 31.29 -24.88 8.28
CA GLY A 464 31.80 -25.95 9.14
C GLY A 464 31.21 -27.35 8.84
N MET A 465 30.08 -27.41 8.13
CA MET A 465 29.34 -28.65 7.84
C MET A 465 29.63 -29.17 6.43
N THR A 466 29.39 -30.47 6.21
CA THR A 466 29.35 -31.02 4.85
C THR A 466 28.18 -30.39 4.07
N PRO A 467 28.31 -30.17 2.75
CA PRO A 467 27.24 -29.60 1.93
C PRO A 467 25.87 -30.29 2.09
N SER A 468 25.85 -31.62 2.17
CA SER A 468 24.61 -32.38 2.39
C SER A 468 24.00 -32.11 3.77
N ASN A 469 24.82 -32.06 4.82
CA ASN A 469 24.33 -31.76 6.17
C ASN A 469 23.82 -30.31 6.29
N ALA A 470 24.52 -29.37 5.66
CA ALA A 470 24.11 -27.97 5.57
C ALA A 470 22.76 -27.83 4.82
N TYR A 471 22.59 -28.53 3.70
CA TYR A 471 21.33 -28.59 2.96
C TYR A 471 20.17 -29.06 3.85
N VAL A 472 20.36 -30.16 4.57
CA VAL A 472 19.34 -30.74 5.46
C VAL A 472 19.01 -29.80 6.61
N LEU A 473 20.02 -29.19 7.25
CA LEU A 473 19.79 -28.23 8.34
C LEU A 473 19.01 -27.00 7.86
N LEU A 474 19.45 -26.36 6.78
CA LEU A 474 18.83 -25.14 6.27
C LEU A 474 17.40 -25.38 5.75
N SER A 475 17.15 -26.49 5.07
CA SER A 475 15.80 -26.86 4.62
C SER A 475 14.85 -27.12 5.79
N ARG A 476 15.32 -27.77 6.86
CA ARG A 476 14.53 -28.01 8.08
C ARG A 476 14.24 -26.72 8.85
N LEU A 477 15.21 -25.81 8.98
CA LEU A 477 15.00 -24.50 9.60
C LEU A 477 13.94 -23.69 8.85
N LEU A 478 14.02 -23.68 7.52
CA LEU A 478 13.03 -23.03 6.66
C LEU A 478 11.65 -23.67 6.83
N CYS A 479 11.54 -25.00 6.88
CA CYS A 479 10.27 -25.69 7.10
C CYS A 479 9.69 -25.41 8.48
N TYR A 480 10.49 -25.49 9.55
CA TYR A 480 10.01 -25.24 10.91
C TYR A 480 9.44 -23.82 11.03
N VAL A 481 10.20 -22.82 10.59
CA VAL A 481 9.86 -21.41 10.83
C VAL A 481 8.78 -20.92 9.87
N LEU A 482 8.93 -21.18 8.56
CA LEU A 482 8.01 -20.62 7.55
C LEU A 482 6.86 -21.56 7.21
N ALA A 483 7.09 -22.87 7.09
CA ALA A 483 6.01 -23.81 6.78
C ALA A 483 5.14 -24.07 8.02
N ALA A 484 5.78 -24.56 9.08
CA ALA A 484 5.08 -25.12 10.22
C ALA A 484 4.58 -24.03 11.16
N PHE A 485 5.47 -23.21 11.72
CA PHE A 485 5.09 -22.17 12.66
C PHE A 485 4.08 -21.19 12.06
N CYS A 486 4.39 -20.57 10.91
CA CYS A 486 3.45 -19.68 10.26
C CYS A 486 2.19 -20.41 9.76
N GLY A 487 2.33 -21.66 9.29
CA GLY A 487 1.20 -22.50 8.86
C GLY A 487 0.18 -22.80 9.97
N VAL A 488 0.63 -23.01 11.21
CA VAL A 488 -0.26 -23.15 12.38
C VAL A 488 -1.12 -21.91 12.56
N PHE A 489 -0.51 -20.71 12.53
CA PHE A 489 -1.26 -19.46 12.69
C PHE A 489 -2.19 -19.17 11.51
N LEU A 490 -1.79 -19.50 10.28
CA LEU A 490 -2.68 -19.35 9.11
C LEU A 490 -3.89 -20.28 9.18
N ALA A 491 -3.67 -21.55 9.58
CA ALA A 491 -4.73 -22.53 9.75
C ALA A 491 -5.70 -22.12 10.87
N LEU A 492 -5.15 -21.76 12.04
CA LEU A 492 -5.93 -21.19 13.13
C LEU A 492 -6.69 -19.94 12.69
N GLY A 493 -6.06 -19.10 11.86
CA GLY A 493 -6.69 -17.90 11.33
C GLY A 493 -7.93 -18.17 10.50
N ILE A 494 -7.91 -19.18 9.62
CA ILE A 494 -9.12 -19.57 8.87
C ILE A 494 -10.21 -20.07 9.83
N LEU A 495 -9.84 -20.89 10.82
CA LEU A 495 -10.80 -21.36 11.82
C LEU A 495 -11.39 -20.19 12.62
N LEU A 496 -10.58 -19.23 13.03
CA LEU A 496 -11.02 -18.02 13.72
C LEU A 496 -11.97 -17.19 12.83
N LEU A 497 -11.63 -16.98 11.56
CA LEU A 497 -12.49 -16.26 10.61
C LEU A 497 -13.83 -17.00 10.40
N ARG A 498 -13.81 -18.33 10.34
CA ARG A 498 -15.02 -19.17 10.16
C ARG A 498 -15.93 -19.19 11.38
N PHE A 499 -15.37 -19.27 12.59
CA PHE A 499 -16.16 -19.42 13.82
C PHE A 499 -16.44 -18.10 14.54
N ARG A 500 -15.50 -17.15 14.52
CA ARG A 500 -15.58 -15.87 15.23
C ARG A 500 -15.94 -14.69 14.32
N GLY A 501 -15.84 -14.89 13.01
CA GLY A 501 -16.07 -13.86 12.00
C GLY A 501 -14.81 -13.06 11.63
N PRO A 502 -14.87 -12.27 10.56
CA PRO A 502 -13.77 -11.38 10.17
C PRO A 502 -13.51 -10.31 11.24
N PRO A 503 -12.26 -9.79 11.34
CA PRO A 503 -12.00 -8.58 12.11
C PRO A 503 -12.97 -7.48 11.69
N GLN A 504 -13.52 -6.73 12.65
CA GLN A 504 -14.42 -5.62 12.35
C GLN A 504 -13.67 -4.59 11.49
N THR A 505 -14.08 -4.46 10.24
CA THR A 505 -13.84 -3.25 9.47
C THR A 505 -14.72 -2.18 10.09
N ASN A 506 -14.14 -1.04 10.47
CA ASN A 506 -14.91 0.16 10.83
C ASN A 506 -15.61 0.66 9.56
N LEU A 507 -16.65 -0.05 9.12
CA LEU A 507 -17.69 0.53 8.28
C LEU A 507 -18.33 1.58 9.18
N GLY A 508 -18.31 2.85 8.75
CA GLY A 508 -19.16 3.86 9.37
C GLY A 508 -20.57 3.32 9.52
N SER A 509 -21.24 3.69 10.61
CA SER A 509 -22.59 3.26 10.97
C SER A 509 -23.51 3.25 9.74
N PRO A 510 -24.33 2.19 9.51
CA PRO A 510 -25.29 2.19 8.42
C PRO A 510 -26.30 3.32 8.63
N GLU A 511 -26.27 4.32 7.76
CA GLU A 511 -27.24 5.41 7.73
C GLU A 511 -28.54 4.91 7.08
N GLY A 512 -29.51 4.55 7.92
CA GLY A 512 -30.88 4.27 7.50
C GLY A 512 -31.72 3.74 8.66
N PRO A 513 -32.95 4.24 8.90
CA PRO A 513 -33.85 3.62 9.84
C PRO A 513 -34.35 2.30 9.23
N GLY A 514 -33.84 1.17 9.70
CA GLY A 514 -34.54 -0.11 9.52
C GLY A 514 -33.77 -1.32 9.02
N GLN A 515 -32.42 -1.33 8.99
CA GLN A 515 -31.71 -2.61 8.90
C GLN A 515 -30.31 -2.51 9.54
N PRO A 516 -30.00 -3.29 10.60
CA PRO A 516 -28.60 -3.43 11.03
C PRO A 516 -27.80 -3.92 9.82
N SER A 517 -26.63 -3.33 9.53
CA SER A 517 -25.73 -3.95 8.56
C SER A 517 -25.40 -5.32 9.13
N ALA A 518 -25.98 -6.36 8.54
CA ALA A 518 -25.72 -7.71 9.00
C ALA A 518 -24.21 -7.92 8.89
N THR A 519 -23.54 -8.14 10.01
CA THR A 519 -22.12 -8.49 10.04
C THR A 519 -21.94 -9.72 9.17
N LYS A 520 -21.44 -9.51 7.94
CA LYS A 520 -21.29 -10.60 6.97
C LYS A 520 -20.35 -11.63 7.58
N THR A 521 -20.78 -12.88 7.61
CA THR A 521 -19.91 -13.95 8.07
C THR A 521 -18.77 -14.13 7.05
N TRP A 522 -17.67 -14.74 7.48
CA TRP A 522 -16.60 -15.10 6.54
C TRP A 522 -17.10 -16.05 5.44
N ALA A 523 -18.14 -16.85 5.71
CA ALA A 523 -18.79 -17.68 4.70
C ALA A 523 -19.49 -16.86 3.61
N ASP A 524 -20.21 -15.81 3.99
CA ASP A 524 -20.85 -14.90 3.04
C ASP A 524 -19.79 -14.15 2.22
N MET A 525 -18.74 -13.70 2.88
CA MET A 525 -17.64 -12.95 2.28
C MET A 525 -16.77 -13.76 1.31
N THR A 526 -16.76 -15.08 1.41
CA THR A 526 -16.00 -16.00 0.55
C THR A 526 -16.89 -16.78 -0.42
N SER A 527 -18.21 -16.55 -0.38
CA SER A 527 -19.19 -17.21 -1.22
C SER A 527 -18.83 -17.08 -2.71
N GLY A 528 -18.84 -18.20 -3.43
CA GLY A 528 -18.44 -18.27 -4.85
C GLY A 528 -16.94 -18.49 -5.12
N THR A 529 -16.04 -18.29 -4.13
CA THR A 529 -14.60 -18.62 -4.30
C THR A 529 -14.23 -19.96 -3.70
N VAL A 530 -14.79 -20.30 -2.53
CA VAL A 530 -14.37 -21.46 -1.73
C VAL A 530 -15.56 -22.05 -0.98
N ASN A 531 -15.63 -23.38 -0.85
CA ASN A 531 -16.67 -24.04 -0.05
C ASN A 531 -16.37 -23.91 1.46
N PRO A 532 -17.28 -23.32 2.27
CA PRO A 532 -17.03 -23.09 3.70
C PRO A 532 -16.80 -24.36 4.54
N ARG A 533 -17.49 -25.47 4.23
CA ARG A 533 -17.32 -26.72 4.99
C ARG A 533 -15.97 -27.36 4.70
N LEU A 534 -15.59 -27.36 3.42
CA LEU A 534 -14.27 -27.85 2.99
C LEU A 534 -13.14 -26.99 3.57
N SER A 535 -13.34 -25.67 3.65
CA SER A 535 -12.42 -24.73 4.29
C SER A 535 -12.07 -25.12 5.73
N ILE A 536 -13.07 -25.47 6.55
CA ILE A 536 -12.86 -25.88 7.94
C ILE A 536 -12.07 -27.19 8.01
N VAL A 537 -12.42 -28.19 7.19
CA VAL A 537 -11.73 -29.49 7.17
C VAL A 537 -10.28 -29.32 6.73
N CYS A 538 -10.03 -28.60 5.65
CA CYS A 538 -8.69 -28.30 5.15
C CYS A 538 -7.87 -27.51 6.19
N ALA A 539 -8.44 -26.49 6.82
CA ALA A 539 -7.75 -25.72 7.85
C ALA A 539 -7.39 -26.61 9.05
N PHE A 540 -8.28 -27.51 9.49
CA PHE A 540 -8.00 -28.44 10.58
C PHE A 540 -6.87 -29.43 10.22
N LEU A 541 -6.93 -30.06 9.04
CA LEU A 541 -5.88 -30.98 8.58
C LEU A 541 -4.52 -30.28 8.45
N TYR A 542 -4.51 -29.06 7.92
CA TYR A 542 -3.30 -28.24 7.80
C TYR A 542 -2.77 -27.84 9.18
N LEU A 543 -3.64 -27.52 10.15
CA LEU A 543 -3.26 -27.23 11.53
C LEU A 543 -2.59 -28.43 12.19
N VAL A 544 -3.21 -29.62 12.13
CA VAL A 544 -2.68 -30.84 12.74
C VAL A 544 -1.32 -31.22 12.14
N GLY A 545 -1.20 -31.17 10.81
CA GLY A 545 0.06 -31.42 10.13
C GLY A 545 1.16 -30.47 10.57
N ASN A 546 0.91 -29.15 10.58
CA ASN A 546 1.92 -28.19 10.99
C ASN A 546 2.26 -28.25 12.49
N LEU A 547 1.29 -28.54 13.37
CA LEU A 547 1.57 -28.78 14.80
C LEU A 547 2.52 -29.96 15.00
N SER A 548 2.33 -31.05 14.24
CA SER A 548 3.21 -32.21 14.32
C SER A 548 4.67 -31.84 13.95
N LEU A 549 4.86 -30.94 12.99
CA LEU A 549 6.18 -30.43 12.58
C LEU A 549 6.80 -29.46 13.60
N ILE A 550 6.06 -28.98 14.60
CA ILE A 550 6.60 -28.13 15.67
C ILE A 550 6.90 -28.96 16.91
N ILE A 551 6.00 -29.86 17.28
CA ILE A 551 6.04 -30.60 18.54
C ILE A 551 6.98 -31.81 18.45
N MET A 552 6.85 -32.62 17.40
CA MET A 552 7.58 -33.88 17.29
C MET A 552 9.12 -33.76 17.21
N PRO A 553 9.71 -32.66 16.67
CA PRO A 553 11.15 -32.46 16.69
C PRO A 553 11.74 -32.33 18.09
N TRP A 554 10.93 -31.98 19.10
CA TRP A 554 11.35 -31.96 20.51
C TRP A 554 11.42 -33.34 21.16
N VAL A 555 11.04 -34.40 20.45
CA VAL A 555 11.13 -35.76 20.95
C VAL A 555 12.56 -36.28 20.77
N LYS A 556 13.22 -36.54 21.91
CA LYS A 556 14.57 -37.13 21.94
C LYS A 556 14.57 -38.50 21.24
N PRO A 557 15.52 -38.78 20.34
CA PRO A 557 15.67 -40.09 19.72
C PRO A 557 15.89 -41.18 20.76
N ARG A 558 15.25 -42.35 20.59
CA ARG A 558 15.29 -43.45 21.58
C ARG A 558 16.65 -44.13 21.71
N SER A 559 17.51 -44.10 20.69
CA SER A 559 18.83 -44.74 20.73
C SER A 559 19.97 -43.75 20.44
N PRO A 560 21.16 -43.94 21.07
CA PRO A 560 22.36 -43.15 20.76
C PRO A 560 22.76 -43.24 19.28
N ALA A 561 22.56 -44.39 18.65
CA ALA A 561 22.79 -44.59 17.22
C ALA A 561 21.84 -43.73 16.35
N ALA A 562 20.56 -43.61 16.73
CA ALA A 562 19.61 -42.74 16.04
C ALA A 562 19.91 -41.24 16.26
N ALA A 563 20.54 -40.88 17.37
CA ALA A 563 21.02 -39.52 17.62
C ALA A 563 22.29 -39.18 16.82
N ALA A 564 23.24 -40.12 16.72
CA ALA A 564 24.51 -39.94 16.00
C ALA A 564 24.34 -39.93 14.47
N ALA A 565 23.30 -40.58 13.93
CA ALA A 565 23.01 -40.62 12.49
C ALA A 565 22.48 -39.29 11.92
N LYS A 566 22.26 -38.26 12.76
CA LYS A 566 21.68 -36.98 12.34
C LYS A 566 22.77 -35.93 12.07
N PRO A 567 22.54 -35.03 11.08
CA PRO A 567 23.50 -33.96 10.74
C PRO A 567 23.72 -32.94 11.86
N ALA A 568 22.81 -32.88 12.82
CA ALA A 568 22.88 -32.06 14.03
C ALA A 568 22.11 -32.75 15.15
N ALA A 569 22.38 -32.37 16.41
CA ALA A 569 21.61 -32.87 17.54
C ALA A 569 20.12 -32.53 17.38
N TRP A 570 19.25 -33.42 17.90
CA TRP A 570 17.81 -33.38 17.67
C TRP A 570 17.15 -32.04 18.07
N TYR A 571 17.69 -31.36 19.10
CA TYR A 571 17.20 -30.08 19.58
C TYR A 571 17.72 -28.88 18.76
N VAL A 572 18.72 -29.03 17.89
CA VAL A 572 19.34 -27.89 17.18
C VAL A 572 18.34 -27.17 16.28
N VAL A 573 17.62 -27.91 15.44
CA VAL A 573 16.60 -27.33 14.56
C VAL A 573 15.54 -26.57 15.36
N PRO A 574 14.83 -27.20 16.32
CA PRO A 574 13.77 -26.49 17.03
C PRO A 574 14.30 -25.35 17.91
N THR A 575 15.45 -25.49 18.57
CA THR A 575 16.06 -24.41 19.36
C THR A 575 16.44 -23.22 18.49
N VAL A 576 17.15 -23.44 17.37
CA VAL A 576 17.54 -22.35 16.46
C VAL A 576 16.31 -21.69 15.85
N SER A 577 15.29 -22.47 15.47
CA SER A 577 14.03 -21.94 14.95
C SER A 577 13.29 -21.08 15.97
N LEU A 578 13.18 -21.52 17.24
CA LEU A 578 12.62 -20.70 18.31
C LEU A 578 13.45 -19.44 18.55
N SER A 579 14.78 -19.52 18.51
CA SER A 579 15.65 -18.33 18.62
C SER A 579 15.40 -17.32 17.50
N ILE A 580 15.15 -17.77 16.27
CA ILE A 580 14.79 -16.89 15.14
C ILE A 580 13.44 -16.21 15.39
N ILE A 581 12.44 -16.96 15.85
CA ILE A 581 11.09 -16.43 16.15
C ILE A 581 11.14 -15.45 17.33
N THR A 582 11.90 -15.77 18.37
CA THR A 582 12.15 -14.89 19.52
C THR A 582 12.87 -13.63 19.08
N PHE A 583 13.91 -13.75 18.25
CA PHE A 583 14.61 -12.60 17.68
C PHE A 583 13.66 -11.71 16.85
N ALA A 584 12.78 -12.30 16.04
CA ALA A 584 11.77 -11.56 15.29
C ALA A 584 10.77 -10.82 16.20
N SER A 585 10.43 -11.41 17.35
CA SER A 585 9.57 -10.78 18.36
C SER A 585 10.30 -9.64 19.09
N LEU A 586 11.56 -9.85 19.48
CA LEU A 586 12.43 -8.83 20.07
C LEU A 586 12.70 -7.69 19.09
N TRP A 587 12.76 -7.95 17.79
CA TRP A 587 12.87 -6.92 16.77
C TRP A 587 11.67 -5.97 16.79
N PHE A 588 10.46 -6.49 16.97
CA PHE A 588 9.26 -5.65 17.12
C PHE A 588 9.31 -4.80 18.39
N VAL A 589 9.73 -5.39 19.52
CA VAL A 589 9.90 -4.64 20.79
C VAL A 589 10.97 -3.55 20.63
N GLY A 590 12.10 -3.87 20.03
CA GLY A 590 13.17 -2.91 19.75
C GLY A 590 12.73 -1.81 18.79
N PHE A 591 11.94 -2.14 17.76
CA PHE A 591 11.33 -1.16 16.88
C PHE A 591 10.42 -0.20 17.67
N CYS A 592 9.51 -0.72 18.51
CA CYS A 592 8.64 0.10 19.34
C CYS A 592 9.42 0.97 20.33
N ALA A 593 10.46 0.43 20.96
CA ALA A 593 11.30 1.16 21.90
C ALA A 593 12.06 2.31 21.21
N ILE A 594 12.62 2.08 20.01
CA ILE A 594 13.30 3.11 19.23
C ILE A 594 12.30 4.18 18.77
N THR A 595 11.09 3.78 18.36
CA THR A 595 10.07 4.73 17.91
C THR A 595 9.52 5.58 19.03
N GLU A 596 9.27 5.00 20.20
CA GLU A 596 8.89 5.74 21.40
C GLU A 596 10.01 6.64 21.92
N TYR A 597 11.25 6.14 21.99
CA TYR A 597 12.42 6.94 22.40
C TYR A 597 12.62 8.16 21.49
N THR A 598 12.59 7.95 20.18
CA THR A 598 12.74 9.05 19.20
C THR A 598 11.57 10.02 19.29
N SER A 599 10.35 9.53 19.55
CA SER A 599 9.18 10.36 19.77
C SER A 599 9.31 11.22 21.02
N TYR A 600 9.87 10.66 22.09
CA TYR A 600 10.11 11.37 23.34
C TYR A 600 11.24 12.41 23.22
N SER A 601 12.38 12.04 22.64
CA SER A 601 13.55 12.93 22.50
C SER A 601 13.38 14.03 21.45
N GLY A 602 12.53 13.82 20.43
CA GLY A 602 12.43 14.71 19.27
C GLY A 602 11.09 15.41 19.07
N ARG A 603 10.08 15.18 19.92
CA ARG A 603 8.65 15.56 19.69
C ARG A 603 8.15 15.17 18.29
N LYS A 604 8.59 14.03 17.76
CA LYS A 604 8.23 13.55 16.42
C LYS A 604 7.70 12.13 16.46
N ARG A 605 6.46 11.91 16.03
CA ARG A 605 5.83 10.59 15.92
C ARG A 605 6.23 9.91 14.62
N PHE A 606 6.50 8.60 14.69
CA PHE A 606 6.65 7.78 13.50
C PHE A 606 5.29 7.59 12.81
N VAL A 607 5.20 8.00 11.55
CA VAL A 607 4.02 7.89 10.69
C VAL A 607 4.35 6.99 9.51
N TYR A 608 3.52 5.97 9.33
CA TYR A 608 3.58 5.03 8.22
C TYR A 608 2.21 4.99 7.56
N ALA A 609 2.16 5.30 6.27
CA ALA A 609 0.97 5.08 5.46
C ALA A 609 1.32 4.34 4.17
N ALA A 610 0.51 3.35 3.84
CA ALA A 610 0.54 2.65 2.56
C ALA A 610 -0.80 2.89 1.89
N LEU A 611 -0.80 3.72 0.85
CA LEU A 611 -1.99 4.20 0.14
C LEU A 611 -2.08 3.49 -1.22
N PRO A 612 -2.85 2.39 -1.32
CA PRO A 612 -3.03 1.68 -2.57
C PRO A 612 -4.04 2.40 -3.49
N GLU A 613 -3.74 2.43 -4.79
CA GLU A 613 -4.69 2.79 -5.83
C GLU A 613 -5.09 1.55 -6.64
N PHE A 614 -6.38 1.44 -6.96
CA PHE A 614 -6.96 0.28 -7.61
C PHE A 614 -7.44 0.60 -9.02
N ASP A 615 -7.38 -0.41 -9.90
CA ASP A 615 -7.99 -0.37 -11.23
C ASP A 615 -8.79 -1.65 -11.47
N TRP A 616 -9.65 -1.65 -12.48
CA TRP A 616 -10.37 -2.84 -12.91
C TRP A 616 -9.42 -3.82 -13.61
N ALA A 617 -9.53 -5.12 -13.28
CA ALA A 617 -8.74 -6.15 -13.96
C ALA A 617 -8.99 -6.14 -15.47
N HIS A 618 -10.21 -5.83 -15.87
CA HIS A 618 -10.58 -5.58 -17.26
C HIS A 618 -11.79 -4.63 -17.29
N ARG A 619 -11.67 -3.48 -17.97
CA ARG A 619 -12.73 -2.44 -17.97
C ARG A 619 -14.09 -2.93 -18.47
N SER A 620 -14.10 -3.93 -19.35
CA SER A 620 -15.32 -4.54 -19.90
C SER A 620 -15.83 -5.77 -19.16
N GLN A 621 -15.13 -6.24 -18.11
CA GLN A 621 -15.48 -7.45 -17.34
C GLN A 621 -15.35 -7.18 -15.83
N PRO A 622 -16.32 -6.46 -15.24
CA PRO A 622 -16.29 -6.11 -13.82
C PRO A 622 -16.30 -7.32 -12.88
N GLU A 623 -16.76 -8.49 -13.35
CA GLU A 623 -16.74 -9.75 -12.60
C GLU A 623 -15.33 -10.28 -12.29
N LEU A 624 -14.31 -9.80 -12.99
CA LEU A 624 -12.90 -10.13 -12.68
C LEU A 624 -12.37 -9.37 -11.46
N GLY A 625 -13.12 -8.39 -10.96
CA GLY A 625 -12.81 -7.60 -9.77
C GLY A 625 -11.69 -6.58 -9.96
N ARG A 626 -11.33 -5.92 -8.86
CA ARG A 626 -10.25 -4.93 -8.82
C ARG A 626 -8.88 -5.55 -8.59
N ILE A 627 -7.87 -4.82 -9.04
CA ILE A 627 -6.45 -5.14 -8.91
C ILE A 627 -5.68 -3.90 -8.46
N LEU A 628 -4.54 -4.11 -7.79
CA LEU A 628 -3.65 -3.04 -7.40
C LEU A 628 -2.98 -2.43 -8.64
N LYS A 629 -3.05 -1.11 -8.81
CA LYS A 629 -2.39 -0.38 -9.90
C LYS A 629 -1.03 0.13 -9.44
N HIS A 630 -1.03 0.96 -8.41
CA HIS A 630 0.18 1.38 -7.70
C HIS A 630 -0.11 1.57 -6.22
N GLU A 631 0.96 1.72 -5.46
CA GLU A 631 0.91 1.93 -4.01
C GLU A 631 1.93 2.99 -3.63
N THR A 632 1.44 4.04 -2.98
CA THR A 632 2.26 5.13 -2.43
C THR A 632 2.58 4.81 -0.98
N ILE A 633 3.86 4.75 -0.64
CA ILE A 633 4.34 4.46 0.70
C ILE A 633 5.01 5.69 1.26
N THR A 634 4.50 6.17 2.38
CA THR A 634 5.09 7.27 3.14
C THR A 634 5.64 6.77 4.46
N ARG A 635 6.84 7.26 4.79
CA ARG A 635 7.53 6.94 6.05
C ARG A 635 8.16 8.20 6.59
N ARG A 636 7.54 8.80 7.59
CA ARG A 636 7.94 10.11 8.12
C ARG A 636 8.01 10.13 9.63
N TRP A 637 8.87 11.01 10.13
CA TRP A 637 8.86 11.43 11.52
C TRP A 637 8.22 12.80 11.54
N GLU A 638 6.95 12.85 11.90
CA GLU A 638 6.15 14.08 11.88
C GLU A 638 6.10 14.66 13.28
N ALA A 639 6.14 15.99 13.41
CA ALA A 639 6.00 16.60 14.73
C ALA A 639 4.67 16.15 15.35
N THR A 640 4.63 15.88 16.65
CA THR A 640 3.42 15.39 17.32
C THR A 640 2.23 16.35 17.11
N GLU A 641 2.51 17.64 16.89
CA GLU A 641 1.54 18.70 16.59
C GLU A 641 0.88 18.60 15.19
N THR A 642 1.53 17.95 14.20
CA THR A 642 1.01 17.86 12.82
C THR A 642 -0.07 16.78 12.61
N HIS A 643 -0.18 15.79 13.52
CA HIS A 643 -1.04 14.62 13.31
C HIS A 643 -2.49 14.79 13.78
N GLU A 644 -2.83 15.88 14.47
CA GLU A 644 -4.24 16.24 14.73
C GLU A 644 -4.93 16.86 13.49
N LEU A 645 -4.17 17.18 12.43
CA LEU A 645 -4.67 17.82 11.20
C LEU A 645 -4.69 16.90 9.97
N GLN A 646 -4.09 15.70 10.02
CA GLN A 646 -3.95 14.82 8.84
C GLN A 646 -4.16 13.34 9.20
N ALA A 647 -5.41 12.93 9.40
CA ALA A 647 -5.81 11.53 9.26
C ALA A 647 -5.92 11.17 7.75
N PRO A 648 -5.64 9.92 7.34
CA PRO A 648 -5.73 9.53 5.93
C PRO A 648 -7.16 9.68 5.41
N ILE A 649 -7.32 10.50 4.38
CA ILE A 649 -8.57 10.64 3.62
C ILE A 649 -8.75 9.34 2.83
N THR A 650 -9.43 8.36 3.41
CA THR A 650 -10.00 7.24 2.67
C THR A 650 -11.20 7.74 1.87
N SER A 651 -11.18 7.50 0.56
CA SER A 651 -12.24 7.82 -0.38
C SER A 651 -13.54 7.07 -0.08
N ALA A 652 -14.54 7.75 0.49
CA ALA A 652 -16.00 7.57 0.34
C ALA A 652 -16.69 8.60 1.28
N GLU A 653 -17.75 9.35 0.93
CA GLU A 653 -18.68 9.32 -0.20
C GLU A 653 -19.52 10.62 -0.25
N LYS A 654 -20.07 10.92 -1.44
CA LYS A 654 -21.18 11.87 -1.64
C LYS A 654 -22.48 11.08 -1.93
N GLY A 655 -23.57 11.48 -1.26
CA GLY A 655 -24.95 11.50 -1.78
C GLY A 655 -26.01 10.81 -0.90
N PRO A 656 -27.30 11.18 -0.92
CA PRO A 656 -27.92 12.51 -1.13
C PRO A 656 -28.88 12.93 0.03
N LEU A 657 -28.97 14.26 0.28
CA LEU A 657 -30.10 15.03 0.84
C LEU A 657 -30.87 14.47 2.07
N GLN A 658 -30.43 14.87 3.28
CA GLN A 658 -31.35 15.31 4.34
C GLN A 658 -30.79 16.57 5.03
N ALA A 659 -31.64 17.59 5.07
CA ALA A 659 -31.28 18.98 5.26
C ALA A 659 -31.08 19.40 6.72
N VAL A 660 -29.90 19.99 7.01
CA VAL A 660 -29.67 21.12 7.93
C VAL A 660 -29.86 20.89 9.45
N SER A 661 -30.14 19.68 9.95
CA SER A 661 -30.16 19.44 11.42
C SER A 661 -28.91 18.75 12.00
N ASN A 662 -28.03 18.19 11.16
CA ASN A 662 -26.95 17.31 11.60
C ASN A 662 -25.53 17.82 11.28
N MET A 663 -25.34 19.11 10.97
CA MET A 663 -23.97 19.65 10.88
C MET A 663 -23.34 19.63 12.27
N GLU A 664 -22.41 18.71 12.52
CA GLU A 664 -21.62 18.69 13.75
C GLU A 664 -20.92 20.04 13.91
N MET A 665 -21.31 20.76 14.97
CA MET A 665 -20.87 22.12 15.26
C MET A 665 -19.33 22.20 15.26
N GLY A 666 -18.78 22.96 14.31
CA GLY A 666 -17.36 23.27 14.24
C GLY A 666 -16.45 22.26 13.54
N HIS A 667 -16.98 21.15 12.98
CA HIS A 667 -16.22 20.12 12.24
C HIS A 667 -16.60 19.98 10.75
N THR A 668 -17.48 20.84 10.24
CA THR A 668 -17.99 20.74 8.86
C THR A 668 -16.98 21.28 7.84
N GLU A 669 -16.67 20.48 6.82
CA GLU A 669 -15.79 20.85 5.71
C GLU A 669 -16.51 21.70 4.65
N GLY A 670 -15.81 22.67 4.04
CA GLY A 670 -16.40 23.56 3.04
C GLY A 670 -16.90 22.83 1.78
N LEU A 671 -16.19 21.79 1.33
CA LEU A 671 -16.65 20.93 0.23
C LEU A 671 -17.95 20.18 0.55
N THR A 672 -18.18 19.86 1.82
CA THR A 672 -19.43 19.27 2.30
C THR A 672 -20.57 20.28 2.19
N VAL A 673 -20.36 21.51 2.65
CA VAL A 673 -21.35 22.60 2.51
C VAL A 673 -21.68 22.84 1.03
N ALA A 674 -20.67 22.93 0.16
CA ALA A 674 -20.90 23.15 -1.26
C ALA A 674 -21.64 22.01 -1.94
N ARG A 675 -21.42 20.77 -1.51
CA ARG A 675 -22.20 19.62 -1.97
C ARG A 675 -23.67 19.73 -1.55
N ASP A 676 -23.91 20.02 -0.27
CA ASP A 676 -25.26 20.01 0.29
C ASP A 676 -26.09 21.19 -0.25
N PHE A 677 -25.43 22.25 -0.71
CA PHE A 677 -26.03 23.38 -1.40
C PHE A 677 -25.66 23.46 -2.90
N ALA A 678 -25.36 22.33 -3.55
CA ALA A 678 -24.91 22.32 -4.96
C ALA A 678 -25.92 23.02 -5.89
N ASP A 679 -27.22 22.83 -5.67
CA ASP A 679 -28.30 23.48 -6.45
C ASP A 679 -28.29 25.01 -6.34
N ARG A 680 -27.70 25.54 -5.27
CA ARG A 680 -27.57 26.99 -5.00
C ARG A 680 -26.26 27.56 -5.56
N ILE A 681 -25.32 26.69 -5.99
CA ILE A 681 -24.05 27.07 -6.63
C ILE A 681 -24.17 26.97 -8.15
N HIS A 682 -24.79 25.90 -8.65
CA HIS A 682 -24.87 25.61 -10.06
C HIS A 682 -25.47 26.78 -10.85
N GLY A 683 -24.77 27.21 -11.90
CA GLY A 683 -25.23 28.30 -12.76
C GLY A 683 -25.16 29.71 -12.15
N LYS A 684 -24.60 29.88 -10.93
CA LYS A 684 -24.42 31.21 -10.32
C LYS A 684 -23.08 31.85 -10.72
N THR A 685 -23.01 33.17 -10.63
CA THR A 685 -21.76 33.93 -10.69
C THR A 685 -21.27 34.15 -9.27
N VAL A 686 -20.04 33.71 -8.98
CA VAL A 686 -19.42 33.81 -7.66
C VAL A 686 -18.16 34.65 -7.75
N LEU A 687 -18.00 35.59 -6.82
CA LEU A 687 -16.78 36.38 -6.69
C LEU A 687 -16.13 36.08 -5.35
N VAL A 688 -14.86 35.69 -5.36
CA VAL A 688 -14.08 35.40 -4.15
C VAL A 688 -12.87 36.32 -4.08
N THR A 689 -12.76 37.05 -2.98
CA THR A 689 -11.61 37.93 -2.69
C THR A 689 -10.55 37.18 -1.88
N GLY A 690 -9.28 37.55 -2.07
CA GLY A 690 -8.18 36.97 -1.27
C GLY A 690 -7.85 35.52 -1.63
N ALA A 691 -8.16 35.09 -2.85
CA ALA A 691 -7.83 33.74 -3.33
C ALA A 691 -6.32 33.58 -3.56
N ASN A 692 -5.65 32.99 -2.57
CA ASN A 692 -4.26 32.53 -2.61
C ASN A 692 -4.26 31.04 -2.29
N LEU A 693 -3.39 30.25 -2.92
CA LEU A 693 -3.35 28.77 -2.77
C LEU A 693 -3.32 28.29 -1.32
N GLU A 694 -2.68 29.04 -0.44
CA GLU A 694 -2.51 28.72 0.99
C GLU A 694 -3.56 29.41 1.89
N GLY A 695 -4.54 30.11 1.31
CA GLY A 695 -5.52 30.90 2.05
C GLY A 695 -6.93 30.33 1.99
N ILE A 696 -7.75 30.68 2.98
CA ILE A 696 -9.17 30.34 3.05
C ILE A 696 -9.93 30.72 1.77
N GLY A 697 -9.56 31.83 1.11
CA GLY A 697 -10.16 32.25 -0.14
C GLY A 697 -10.03 31.22 -1.28
N PHE A 698 -8.92 30.47 -1.34
CA PHE A 698 -8.78 29.38 -2.30
C PHE A 698 -9.66 28.19 -1.94
N SER A 699 -9.74 27.79 -0.67
CA SER A 699 -10.64 26.73 -0.22
C SER A 699 -12.11 27.07 -0.47
N THR A 700 -12.52 28.31 -0.25
CA THR A 700 -13.86 28.80 -0.60
C THR A 700 -14.10 28.73 -2.12
N ALA A 701 -13.15 29.18 -2.93
CA ALA A 701 -13.24 29.11 -4.39
C ALA A 701 -13.30 27.66 -4.91
N GLN A 702 -12.53 26.75 -4.29
CA GLN A 702 -12.55 25.33 -4.58
C GLN A 702 -13.91 24.69 -4.25
N ALA A 703 -14.50 25.06 -3.12
CA ALA A 703 -15.83 24.61 -2.74
C ALA A 703 -16.88 25.07 -3.77
N PHE A 704 -16.84 26.34 -4.18
CA PHE A 704 -17.73 26.83 -5.24
C PHE A 704 -17.50 26.13 -6.59
N ALA A 705 -16.25 25.98 -7.05
CA ALA A 705 -15.93 25.26 -8.28
C ALA A 705 -16.48 23.82 -8.28
N SER A 706 -16.46 23.15 -7.12
CA SER A 706 -17.01 21.79 -6.98
C SER A 706 -18.53 21.68 -7.24
N GLY A 707 -19.26 22.81 -7.23
CA GLY A 707 -20.69 22.90 -7.52
C GLY A 707 -21.02 23.39 -8.93
N SER A 708 -20.03 23.51 -9.82
CA SER A 708 -20.19 23.93 -11.23
C SER A 708 -20.90 25.28 -11.41
N PRO A 709 -20.33 26.39 -10.90
CA PRO A 709 -20.89 27.72 -11.07
C PRO A 709 -20.81 28.14 -12.54
N ALA A 710 -21.69 29.06 -12.97
CA ALA A 710 -21.61 29.61 -14.32
C ALA A 710 -20.32 30.42 -14.53
N GLN A 711 -19.83 31.07 -13.48
CA GLN A 711 -18.60 31.86 -13.53
C GLN A 711 -18.01 32.05 -12.13
N LEU A 712 -16.70 31.86 -12.00
CA LEU A 712 -15.95 32.08 -10.77
C LEU A 712 -14.90 33.19 -10.98
N ILE A 713 -15.09 34.32 -10.31
CA ILE A 713 -14.23 35.49 -10.39
C ILE A 713 -13.31 35.53 -9.17
N LEU A 714 -12.00 35.43 -9.39
CA LEU A 714 -10.98 35.45 -8.33
C LEU A 714 -10.28 36.80 -8.28
N CYS A 715 -10.39 37.45 -7.13
CA CYS A 715 -9.92 38.81 -6.92
C CYS A 715 -8.69 38.85 -6.00
N GLY A 716 -7.64 39.56 -6.41
CA GLY A 716 -6.45 39.71 -5.59
C GLY A 716 -5.52 40.84 -6.02
N ARG A 717 -4.62 41.27 -5.11
CA ARG A 717 -3.64 42.34 -5.37
C ARG A 717 -2.50 41.90 -6.29
N ASN A 718 -2.12 40.63 -6.19
CA ASN A 718 -1.02 40.04 -6.94
C ASN A 718 -1.59 39.14 -8.06
N PRO A 719 -1.53 39.56 -9.34
CA PRO A 719 -2.05 38.79 -10.46
C PRO A 719 -1.45 37.39 -10.56
N SER A 720 -0.17 37.21 -10.23
CA SER A 720 0.50 35.91 -10.29
C SER A 720 -0.06 34.93 -9.26
N LYS A 721 -0.36 35.38 -8.04
CA LYS A 721 -1.00 34.54 -7.01
C LYS A 721 -2.42 34.15 -7.41
N VAL A 722 -3.19 35.08 -7.97
CA VAL A 722 -4.55 34.82 -8.49
C VAL A 722 -4.50 33.85 -9.66
N ARG A 723 -3.51 33.99 -10.56
CA ARG A 723 -3.34 33.09 -11.69
C ARG A 723 -2.98 31.68 -11.23
N ALA A 724 -2.06 31.53 -10.29
CA ALA A 724 -1.72 30.24 -9.71
C ALA A 724 -2.92 29.55 -9.05
N ALA A 725 -3.79 30.32 -8.36
CA ALA A 725 -5.05 29.81 -7.83
C ALA A 725 -6.00 29.35 -8.94
N ILE A 726 -6.17 30.13 -10.01
CA ILE A 726 -6.99 29.76 -11.16
C ILE A 726 -6.45 28.49 -11.83
N ASP A 727 -5.15 28.39 -12.08
CA ASP A 727 -4.54 27.24 -12.75
C ASP A 727 -4.73 25.96 -11.92
N ALA A 728 -4.62 26.04 -10.60
CA ALA A 728 -4.89 24.92 -9.70
C ALA A 728 -6.36 24.49 -9.69
N LEU A 729 -7.30 25.46 -9.75
CA LEU A 729 -8.73 25.14 -9.86
C LEU A 729 -9.06 24.57 -11.24
N GLN A 730 -8.52 25.13 -12.33
CA GLN A 730 -8.71 24.63 -13.69
C GLN A 730 -8.20 23.20 -13.86
N ALA A 731 -7.11 22.83 -13.19
CA ALA A 731 -6.61 21.47 -13.20
C ALA A 731 -7.58 20.46 -12.54
N GLN A 732 -8.38 20.90 -11.56
CA GLN A 732 -9.33 20.06 -10.84
C GLN A 732 -10.76 20.11 -11.42
N TYR A 733 -11.20 21.30 -11.85
CA TYR A 733 -12.53 21.57 -12.40
C TYR A 733 -12.37 22.33 -13.73
N PRO A 734 -12.04 21.63 -14.82
CA PRO A 734 -11.68 22.24 -16.12
C PRO A 734 -12.88 22.84 -16.87
N HIS A 735 -14.11 22.56 -16.43
CA HIS A 735 -15.33 22.96 -17.12
C HIS A 735 -15.92 24.31 -16.65
N ASP A 736 -15.40 24.89 -15.57
CA ASP A 736 -15.89 26.16 -15.03
C ASP A 736 -15.25 27.38 -15.74
N ASP A 737 -15.99 28.49 -15.85
CA ASP A 737 -15.46 29.76 -16.38
C ASP A 737 -14.75 30.57 -15.28
N TYR A 738 -13.43 30.69 -15.37
CA TYR A 738 -12.61 31.43 -14.42
C TYR A 738 -12.22 32.80 -14.93
N ARG A 739 -12.40 33.84 -14.10
CA ARG A 739 -11.90 35.19 -14.39
C ARG A 739 -11.01 35.71 -13.28
N SER A 740 -9.86 36.25 -13.65
CA SER A 740 -9.03 37.02 -12.72
C SER A 740 -9.47 38.48 -12.69
N LEU A 741 -9.53 39.07 -11.50
CA LEU A 741 -9.71 40.50 -11.30
C LEU A 741 -8.60 41.03 -10.40
N GLN A 742 -7.75 41.91 -10.93
CA GLN A 742 -6.75 42.59 -10.13
C GLN A 742 -7.39 43.73 -9.34
N VAL A 743 -7.24 43.71 -8.02
CA VAL A 743 -7.76 44.75 -7.13
C VAL A 743 -6.58 45.49 -6.50
N GLY A 744 -6.45 46.80 -6.74
CA GLY A 744 -5.38 47.63 -6.19
C GLY A 744 -5.94 48.76 -5.33
N LEU A 745 -5.40 48.93 -4.11
CA LEU A 745 -5.71 50.05 -3.22
C LEU A 745 -4.70 51.21 -3.33
N GLY A 746 -3.74 51.12 -4.25
CA GLY A 746 -2.62 52.05 -4.35
C GLY A 746 -2.84 53.17 -5.35
N ARG A 747 -3.49 54.27 -4.92
CA ARG A 747 -3.24 55.67 -5.34
C ARG A 747 -4.21 56.61 -4.62
N GLN A 748 -4.07 56.72 -3.30
CA GLN A 748 -4.60 57.89 -2.57
C GLN A 748 -3.60 59.04 -2.79
N GLY A 749 -3.82 59.87 -3.82
CA GLY A 749 -2.96 61.05 -4.06
C GLY A 749 -2.79 61.57 -5.50
N ALA A 750 -3.50 61.07 -6.51
CA ALA A 750 -3.39 61.62 -7.88
C ALA A 750 -4.75 62.16 -8.39
N PRO A 751 -4.80 63.34 -9.03
CA PRO A 751 -6.03 63.84 -9.64
C PRO A 751 -6.51 62.86 -10.70
N ARG A 752 -7.83 62.59 -10.71
CA ARG A 752 -8.50 61.68 -11.63
C ARG A 752 -8.18 62.03 -13.08
N LEU A 753 -7.24 61.30 -13.69
CA LEU A 753 -7.01 61.35 -15.13
C LEU A 753 -7.89 60.30 -15.83
N GLY A 754 -9.00 60.82 -16.35
CA GLY A 754 -9.61 60.46 -17.63
C GLY A 754 -9.48 59.01 -18.10
N ARG A 755 -10.48 58.19 -17.75
CA ARG A 755 -11.16 57.30 -18.70
C ARG A 755 -12.47 56.87 -18.07
N ARG A 756 -13.58 57.47 -18.52
CA ARG A 756 -14.90 56.83 -18.36
C ARG A 756 -14.74 55.40 -18.86
N PRO A 757 -15.08 54.37 -18.08
CA PRO A 757 -15.26 53.05 -18.65
C PRO A 757 -16.24 53.22 -19.80
N ARG A 758 -15.85 52.78 -21.01
CA ARG A 758 -16.83 52.61 -22.09
C ARG A 758 -18.00 51.87 -21.48
N ARG A 759 -19.19 52.49 -21.48
CA ARG A 759 -20.44 51.76 -21.22
C ARG A 759 -20.36 50.53 -22.12
N PRO A 760 -20.28 49.30 -21.59
CA PRO A 760 -20.55 48.16 -22.42
C PRO A 760 -21.94 48.42 -22.98
N ASN A 761 -22.14 48.20 -24.27
CA ASN A 761 -23.48 48.14 -24.84
C ASN A 761 -24.23 47.02 -24.12
N CYS A 762 -24.85 47.32 -22.97
CA CYS A 762 -25.91 46.54 -22.35
C CYS A 762 -27.19 46.77 -23.17
N ARG A 763 -27.11 46.39 -24.43
CA ARG A 763 -28.25 46.15 -25.32
C ARG A 763 -28.12 44.72 -25.82
N GLN A 764 -28.15 43.77 -24.89
CA GLN A 764 -28.68 42.44 -25.10
C GLN A 764 -28.84 41.76 -23.73
N GLN A 765 -30.06 41.29 -23.47
CA GLN A 765 -30.52 40.54 -22.30
C GLN A 765 -30.71 41.32 -20.99
N ARG A 766 -31.62 42.31 -21.03
CA ARG A 766 -32.61 42.42 -19.95
C ARG A 766 -33.47 41.15 -19.97
N ARG A 767 -33.12 40.17 -19.15
CA ARG A 767 -34.10 39.32 -18.48
C ARG A 767 -33.98 39.65 -17.00
N HIS A 768 -34.82 40.56 -16.51
CA HIS A 768 -35.10 40.62 -15.08
C HIS A 768 -35.75 39.28 -14.72
N HIS A 769 -34.95 38.29 -14.34
CA HIS A 769 -35.39 37.38 -13.30
C HIS A 769 -35.14 38.16 -12.02
N SER A 770 -36.21 38.67 -11.41
CA SER A 770 -36.13 39.20 -10.06
C SER A 770 -35.73 38.03 -9.16
N SER A 771 -34.44 37.88 -8.89
CA SER A 771 -33.97 36.94 -7.89
C SER A 771 -34.75 37.21 -6.59
N PRO A 772 -35.22 36.18 -5.88
CA PRO A 772 -35.92 36.37 -4.61
C PRO A 772 -35.12 37.28 -3.68
N ARG A 773 -35.79 38.12 -2.89
CA ARG A 773 -35.10 38.97 -1.90
C ARG A 773 -34.23 38.11 -0.99
N GLY A 774 -32.97 38.49 -0.86
CA GLY A 774 -31.94 37.75 -0.16
C GLY A 774 -31.11 36.81 -1.06
N ASP A 775 -31.55 36.42 -2.25
CA ASP A 775 -30.83 35.42 -3.04
C ASP A 775 -29.44 35.89 -3.52
N VAL A 776 -29.22 37.20 -3.59
CA VAL A 776 -27.89 37.81 -3.77
C VAL A 776 -27.28 38.09 -2.39
N ARG A 777 -26.12 37.48 -2.12
CA ARG A 777 -25.44 37.56 -0.82
C ARG A 777 -24.10 38.30 -0.93
N ILE A 778 -23.80 39.10 0.08
CA ILE A 778 -22.45 39.58 0.39
C ILE A 778 -22.03 38.93 1.71
N VAL A 779 -20.87 38.28 1.74
CA VAL A 779 -20.38 37.61 2.95
C VAL A 779 -19.02 38.19 3.31
N ASN A 780 -18.95 38.87 4.45
CA ASN A 780 -17.70 39.42 4.99
C ASN A 780 -17.07 38.45 5.97
N VAL A 781 -15.82 38.05 5.72
CA VAL A 781 -15.06 37.21 6.65
C VAL A 781 -14.65 38.07 7.85
N SER A 782 -15.10 37.69 9.05
CA SER A 782 -14.74 38.34 10.32
C SER A 782 -13.93 37.34 11.16
N SER A 783 -14.12 37.35 12.49
CA SER A 783 -13.49 36.46 13.45
C SER A 783 -14.40 36.31 14.65
N ARG A 784 -13.89 35.74 15.76
CA ARG A 784 -14.58 35.74 17.06
C ARG A 784 -14.52 37.09 17.79
N SER A 785 -13.74 38.06 17.31
CA SER A 785 -13.56 39.37 17.96
C SER A 785 -14.85 40.15 18.26
N PRO A 786 -15.94 40.08 17.47
CA PRO A 786 -17.22 40.72 17.82
C PRO A 786 -17.84 40.25 19.14
N THR A 787 -17.44 39.08 19.66
CA THR A 787 -17.92 38.59 20.96
C THR A 787 -17.18 39.21 22.15
N SER A 788 -16.06 39.91 21.91
CA SER A 788 -15.18 40.44 22.96
C SER A 788 -14.81 41.91 22.76
N SER A 789 -14.99 42.47 21.57
CA SER A 789 -14.57 43.84 21.23
C SER A 789 -15.71 44.63 20.57
N GLY A 790 -15.74 45.94 20.82
CA GLY A 790 -16.59 46.90 20.09
C GLY A 790 -15.79 47.68 19.04
N PRO A 791 -16.41 48.62 18.30
CA PRO A 791 -15.68 49.58 17.49
C PRO A 791 -14.87 50.55 18.38
N ARG A 792 -13.92 51.27 17.78
CA ARG A 792 -13.12 52.32 18.43
C ARG A 792 -13.16 53.57 17.55
N PHE A 793 -14.16 54.43 17.76
CA PHE A 793 -14.39 55.60 16.91
C PHE A 793 -13.79 56.87 17.49
N SER A 794 -13.65 56.97 18.82
CA SER A 794 -13.06 58.15 19.45
C SER A 794 -11.58 58.34 19.09
N ASP A 795 -10.90 57.24 18.74
CA ASP A 795 -9.50 57.24 18.33
C ASP A 795 -9.20 56.09 17.35
N ILE A 796 -9.43 56.35 16.07
CA ILE A 796 -9.20 55.39 14.98
C ILE A 796 -7.72 55.18 14.66
N ASN A 797 -6.84 56.07 15.13
CA ASN A 797 -5.39 56.02 14.87
C ASN A 797 -4.61 55.23 15.94
N PHE A 798 -5.28 54.81 17.02
CA PHE A 798 -4.67 54.10 18.16
C PHE A 798 -3.58 54.93 18.87
N GLU A 799 -3.85 56.21 19.08
CA GLU A 799 -2.98 57.17 19.78
C GLU A 799 -3.24 57.22 21.30
N VAL A 800 -4.46 56.93 21.74
CA VAL A 800 -4.92 56.96 23.14
C VAL A 800 -4.74 55.60 23.80
N LYS A 801 -4.37 55.54 25.08
CA LYS A 801 -4.27 54.26 25.82
C LYS A 801 -5.65 53.61 25.98
N ASN A 802 -5.69 52.28 25.96
CA ASN A 802 -6.95 51.54 26.10
C ASN A 802 -7.72 51.86 27.40
N GLY A 803 -7.03 52.14 28.51
CA GLY A 803 -7.65 52.51 29.78
C GLY A 803 -8.36 53.86 29.76
N ASP A 804 -7.93 54.78 28.87
CA ASP A 804 -8.46 56.14 28.75
C ASP A 804 -9.57 56.24 27.70
N LEU A 805 -9.90 55.14 27.01
CA LEU A 805 -11.01 55.10 26.06
C LEU A 805 -12.38 55.21 26.77
N PRO A 806 -13.42 55.69 26.08
CA PRO A 806 -14.79 55.59 26.58
C PRO A 806 -15.13 54.14 26.94
N GLU A 807 -15.91 53.91 27.99
CA GLU A 807 -16.20 52.57 28.52
C GLU A 807 -16.74 51.60 27.46
N ALA A 808 -17.56 52.10 26.53
CA ALA A 808 -18.12 51.32 25.42
C ALA A 808 -17.07 50.87 24.38
N GLU A 809 -15.93 51.55 24.31
CA GLU A 809 -14.83 51.28 23.37
C GLU A 809 -13.68 50.50 24.02
N LYS A 810 -13.68 50.30 25.34
CA LYS A 810 -12.63 49.55 26.03
C LYS A 810 -12.60 48.06 25.61
N PRO A 811 -11.41 47.48 25.35
CA PRO A 811 -11.27 46.06 25.04
C PRO A 811 -11.56 45.18 26.27
N ASP A 812 -12.03 43.95 26.06
CA ASP A 812 -12.23 42.95 27.12
C ASP A 812 -10.90 42.35 27.58
N GLU A 813 -10.43 42.75 28.76
CA GLU A 813 -9.12 42.34 29.30
C GLU A 813 -8.97 40.82 29.44
N ALA A 814 -10.06 40.10 29.75
CA ALA A 814 -10.01 38.65 29.94
C ALA A 814 -9.69 37.91 28.62
N MET A 815 -10.22 38.39 27.50
CA MET A 815 -9.95 37.83 26.17
C MET A 815 -8.49 38.03 25.78
N PHE A 816 -7.94 39.23 25.99
CA PHE A 816 -6.56 39.52 25.63
C PHE A 816 -5.55 38.79 26.53
N ARG A 817 -5.85 38.64 27.84
CA ARG A 817 -5.06 37.79 28.75
C ARG A 817 -5.06 36.33 28.32
N PHE A 818 -6.17 35.80 27.81
CA PHE A 818 -6.22 34.45 27.24
C PHE A 818 -5.23 34.27 26.07
N TRP A 819 -4.98 35.33 25.30
CA TRP A 819 -3.99 35.35 24.21
C TRP A 819 -2.58 35.79 24.65
N GLY A 820 -2.32 35.90 25.95
CA GLY A 820 -0.99 36.21 26.50
C GLY A 820 -0.62 37.69 26.55
N TYR A 821 -1.60 38.59 26.37
CA TYR A 821 -1.38 40.03 26.58
C TYR A 821 -1.55 40.39 28.05
N GLU A 822 -0.56 41.08 28.61
CA GLU A 822 -0.60 41.68 29.96
C GLU A 822 -0.70 43.20 29.85
N ASN A 823 -1.24 43.86 30.88
CA ASN A 823 -1.33 45.33 30.97
C ASN A 823 -1.97 46.02 29.76
N ILE A 824 -2.99 45.40 29.15
CA ILE A 824 -3.64 45.86 27.90
C ILE A 824 -4.12 47.30 27.98
N MET A 825 -4.57 47.73 29.17
CA MET A 825 -5.08 49.08 29.43
C MET A 825 -3.99 50.17 29.29
N ASP A 826 -2.71 49.84 29.49
CA ASP A 826 -1.61 50.79 29.42
C ASP A 826 -1.09 51.01 28.00
N HIS A 827 -1.54 50.20 27.05
CA HIS A 827 -1.12 50.27 25.65
C HIS A 827 -2.14 51.03 24.80
N ALA A 828 -1.65 51.89 23.90
CA ALA A 828 -2.48 52.55 22.90
C ALA A 828 -2.74 51.65 21.68
N LYS A 829 -1.72 50.89 21.26
CA LYS A 829 -1.75 50.04 20.06
C LYS A 829 -1.20 48.65 20.35
N LEU A 830 -2.07 47.65 20.21
CA LEU A 830 -1.70 46.22 20.23
C LEU A 830 -2.12 45.57 18.90
N PRO A 831 -1.30 44.70 18.31
CA PRO A 831 -1.62 44.03 17.03
C PRO A 831 -2.98 43.31 17.05
N LEU A 832 -3.28 42.56 18.11
CA LEU A 832 -4.55 41.85 18.25
C LEU A 832 -5.75 42.78 18.43
N ASP A 833 -5.58 43.96 19.05
CA ASP A 833 -6.68 44.92 19.22
C ASP A 833 -7.02 45.56 17.88
N GLY A 834 -6.01 46.03 17.13
CA GLY A 834 -6.21 46.54 15.77
C GLY A 834 -6.90 45.52 14.85
N TYR A 835 -6.46 44.27 14.90
CA TYR A 835 -7.12 43.16 14.20
C TYR A 835 -8.58 43.01 14.65
N SER A 836 -8.84 42.98 15.96
CA SER A 836 -10.18 42.81 16.51
C SER A 836 -11.14 43.92 16.09
N ARG A 837 -10.69 45.18 16.10
CA ARG A 837 -11.49 46.32 15.61
C ARG A 837 -11.80 46.20 14.11
N SER A 838 -10.85 45.72 13.31
CA SER A 838 -11.09 45.49 11.87
C SER A 838 -12.12 44.39 11.61
N MET A 839 -12.15 43.34 12.44
CA MET A 839 -13.12 42.24 12.31
C MET A 839 -14.53 42.67 12.77
N VAL A 840 -14.63 43.54 13.78
CA VAL A 840 -15.88 44.21 14.17
C VAL A 840 -16.40 45.09 13.04
N ALA A 841 -15.52 45.83 12.37
CA ALA A 841 -15.90 46.66 11.23
C ALA A 841 -16.53 45.85 10.08
N ASN A 842 -16.09 44.60 9.84
CA ASN A 842 -16.71 43.72 8.84
C ASN A 842 -18.16 43.34 9.19
N VAL A 843 -18.48 43.18 10.48
CA VAL A 843 -19.86 42.92 10.94
C VAL A 843 -20.72 44.17 10.77
N LEU A 844 -20.24 45.32 11.25
CA LEU A 844 -20.94 46.61 11.12
C LEU A 844 -21.13 47.02 9.66
N PHE A 845 -20.16 46.73 8.79
CA PHE A 845 -20.31 46.92 7.34
C PHE A 845 -21.45 46.05 6.79
N SER A 846 -21.61 44.83 7.30
CA SER A 846 -22.69 43.93 6.88
C SER A 846 -24.06 44.45 7.35
N VAL A 847 -24.15 45.00 8.56
CA VAL A 847 -25.34 45.69 9.06
C VAL A 847 -25.70 46.87 8.15
N GLY A 848 -24.76 47.80 7.93
CA GLY A 848 -25.00 49.00 7.14
C GLY A 848 -25.31 48.71 5.66
N ALA A 849 -24.69 47.69 5.09
CA ALA A 849 -24.95 47.24 3.72
C ALA A 849 -26.33 46.59 3.58
N THR A 850 -26.74 45.75 4.55
CA THR A 850 -28.08 45.14 4.54
C THR A 850 -29.16 46.22 4.65
N ASP A 851 -29.03 47.17 5.58
CA ASP A 851 -30.00 48.25 5.77
C ASP A 851 -30.22 49.08 4.47
N ARG A 852 -29.14 49.34 3.73
CA ARG A 852 -29.19 50.15 2.49
C ARG A 852 -29.61 49.38 1.25
N LEU A 853 -29.26 48.10 1.15
CA LEU A 853 -29.37 47.32 -0.09
C LEU A 853 -30.50 46.27 -0.07
N TYR A 854 -30.95 45.83 1.10
CA TYR A 854 -31.93 44.74 1.21
C TYR A 854 -33.31 45.16 0.71
N GLU A 855 -33.85 46.29 1.17
CA GLU A 855 -35.17 46.74 0.74
C GLU A 855 -35.21 47.15 -0.73
N LYS A 856 -34.19 47.88 -1.19
CA LYS A 856 -34.12 48.44 -2.55
C LYS A 856 -33.73 47.40 -3.61
N TYR A 857 -32.77 46.53 -3.30
CA TYR A 857 -32.16 45.62 -4.28
C TYR A 857 -32.28 44.13 -3.92
N GLY A 858 -32.81 43.80 -2.73
CA GLY A 858 -32.92 42.42 -2.27
C GLY A 858 -31.57 41.78 -1.92
N ILE A 859 -30.51 42.56 -1.67
CA ILE A 859 -29.17 42.04 -1.37
C ILE A 859 -29.02 41.90 0.15
N LEU A 860 -28.70 40.69 0.63
CA LEU A 860 -28.41 40.45 2.05
C LEU A 860 -26.89 40.42 2.28
N SER A 861 -26.42 41.17 3.27
CA SER A 861 -25.02 41.14 3.70
C SER A 861 -24.90 40.52 5.10
N THR A 862 -24.03 39.53 5.24
CA THR A 862 -23.76 38.83 6.51
C THR A 862 -22.26 38.73 6.75
N SER A 863 -21.89 38.36 7.97
CA SER A 863 -20.49 38.17 8.35
C SER A 863 -20.28 36.86 9.10
N GLY A 864 -19.25 36.12 8.69
CA GLY A 864 -18.96 34.79 9.24
C GLY A 864 -17.61 34.73 9.96
N ASN A 865 -17.59 34.08 11.13
CA ASN A 865 -16.38 33.65 11.80
C ASN A 865 -15.89 32.31 11.19
N PRO A 866 -14.68 32.26 10.58
CA PRO A 866 -14.12 31.01 10.06
C PRO A 866 -13.64 30.06 11.18
N GLY A 867 -13.63 30.51 12.43
CA GLY A 867 -12.95 29.82 13.53
C GLY A 867 -11.44 30.03 13.47
N ILE A 868 -10.69 29.26 14.26
CA ILE A 868 -9.24 29.42 14.37
C ILE A 868 -8.56 28.55 13.32
N ILE A 869 -8.17 29.16 12.20
CA ILE A 869 -7.40 28.54 11.12
C ILE A 869 -5.94 28.99 11.15
N ASP A 870 -5.03 28.20 10.56
CA ASP A 870 -3.66 28.66 10.36
C ASP A 870 -3.65 29.83 9.39
N THR A 871 -3.16 30.97 9.87
CA THR A 871 -3.01 32.22 9.14
C THR A 871 -1.59 32.75 9.33
N ASP A 872 -1.18 33.72 8.54
CA ASP A 872 0.05 34.48 8.77
C ASP A 872 -0.04 35.45 9.96
N LEU A 873 -1.18 35.50 10.68
CA LEU A 873 -1.38 36.43 11.79
C LEU A 873 -0.37 36.23 12.94
N PRO A 874 0.03 35.00 13.33
CA PRO A 874 1.06 34.82 14.34
C PRO A 874 2.39 35.43 13.94
N CYS A 875 2.70 35.63 12.65
CA CYS A 875 3.99 36.17 12.21
C CYS A 875 4.25 37.59 12.77
N ILE A 876 3.21 38.36 13.03
CA ILE A 876 3.29 39.73 13.59
C ILE A 876 3.27 39.78 15.13
N PHE A 877 3.11 38.64 15.81
CA PHE A 877 3.11 38.59 17.27
C PHE A 877 4.54 38.48 17.85
N PRO A 878 4.83 39.22 18.94
CA PRO A 878 5.99 38.99 19.81
C PRO A 878 6.17 37.54 20.24
N ALA A 879 7.41 37.15 20.55
CA ALA A 879 7.75 35.77 20.90
C ALA A 879 7.07 35.24 22.17
N SER A 880 6.80 36.12 23.14
CA SER A 880 6.03 35.80 24.36
C SER A 880 4.58 35.43 24.04
N GLU A 881 3.93 36.19 23.16
CA GLU A 881 2.55 35.99 22.73
C GLU A 881 2.40 34.73 21.87
N LYS A 882 3.37 34.46 20.98
CA LYS A 882 3.45 33.18 20.23
C LYS A 882 3.47 31.97 21.17
N ARG A 883 4.28 32.02 22.25
CA ARG A 883 4.35 30.95 23.25
C ARG A 883 3.04 30.78 24.03
N ALA A 884 2.36 31.88 24.36
CA ALA A 884 1.06 31.82 25.02
C ALA A 884 -0.02 31.18 24.12
N MET A 885 -0.02 31.53 22.83
CA MET A 885 -0.87 30.88 21.83
C MET A 885 -0.57 29.38 21.69
N GLU A 886 0.70 29.01 21.54
CA GLU A 886 1.13 27.60 21.47
C GLU A 886 0.70 26.83 22.72
N ALA A 887 0.82 27.43 23.91
CA ALA A 887 0.36 26.84 25.17
C ALA A 887 -1.18 26.68 25.23
N ALA A 888 -1.94 27.63 24.68
CA ALA A 888 -3.40 27.54 24.61
C ALA A 888 -3.87 26.40 23.69
N PHE A 889 -3.17 26.16 22.57
CA PHE A 889 -3.41 25.00 21.70
C PHE A 889 -2.97 23.69 22.37
N ALA A 890 -1.78 23.65 22.97
CA ALA A 890 -1.23 22.45 23.61
C ALA A 890 -2.04 21.99 24.84
N SER A 891 -2.69 22.93 25.54
CA SER A 891 -3.57 22.62 26.69
C SER A 891 -4.98 22.16 26.29
N GLY A 892 -5.29 22.09 24.99
CA GLY A 892 -6.61 21.69 24.48
C GLY A 892 -7.74 22.70 24.74
N LYS A 893 -7.42 23.90 25.27
CA LYS A 893 -8.39 24.97 25.53
C LYS A 893 -8.99 25.55 24.25
N THR A 894 -8.31 25.36 23.11
CA THR A 894 -8.79 25.76 21.79
C THR A 894 -8.21 24.83 20.70
N LYS A 895 -8.92 24.66 19.58
CA LYS A 895 -8.55 23.75 18.48
C LYS A 895 -8.39 24.50 17.16
N LYS A 896 -7.40 24.11 16.36
CA LYS A 896 -7.23 24.63 15.00
C LYS A 896 -8.17 23.92 14.02
N ARG A 897 -8.65 24.66 13.04
CA ARG A 897 -9.48 24.19 11.92
C ARG A 897 -8.64 24.11 10.64
N THR A 898 -9.02 23.21 9.75
CA THR A 898 -8.47 23.19 8.37
C THR A 898 -8.97 24.42 7.60
N LEU A 899 -8.29 24.80 6.51
CA LEU A 899 -8.74 25.91 5.66
C LEU A 899 -10.12 25.65 5.05
N SER A 900 -10.42 24.39 4.72
CA SER A 900 -11.74 23.98 4.19
C SER A 900 -12.82 24.05 5.28
N MET A 901 -12.54 23.63 6.52
CA MET A 901 -13.43 23.89 7.65
C MET A 901 -13.63 25.39 7.91
N GLY A 902 -12.58 26.20 7.74
CA GLY A 902 -12.68 27.65 7.83
C GLY A 902 -13.64 28.26 6.82
N ALA A 903 -13.71 27.70 5.61
CA ALA A 903 -14.61 28.17 4.56
C ALA A 903 -16.10 27.86 4.83
N SER A 904 -16.41 26.87 5.67
CA SER A 904 -17.76 26.35 5.90
C SER A 904 -18.78 27.41 6.31
N THR A 905 -18.52 28.20 7.36
CA THR A 905 -19.43 29.25 7.84
C THR A 905 -19.72 30.29 6.75
N SER A 906 -18.71 30.65 5.96
CA SER A 906 -18.86 31.62 4.86
C SER A 906 -19.69 31.05 3.71
N LEU A 907 -19.55 29.75 3.43
CA LEU A 907 -20.37 29.04 2.44
C LEU A 907 -21.82 28.93 2.91
N VAL A 908 -22.07 28.62 4.18
CA VAL A 908 -23.44 28.61 4.75
C VAL A 908 -24.05 30.00 4.67
N ALA A 909 -23.32 31.03 5.06
CA ALA A 909 -23.76 32.43 4.93
C ALA A 909 -24.11 32.82 3.48
N ALA A 910 -23.39 32.26 2.51
CA ALA A 910 -23.62 32.51 1.08
C ALA A 910 -24.77 31.69 0.48
N LEU A 911 -25.04 30.50 0.99
CA LEU A 911 -25.85 29.51 0.29
C LEU A 911 -27.18 29.17 0.98
N ASP A 912 -27.25 29.28 2.31
CA ASP A 912 -28.42 28.87 3.07
C ASP A 912 -29.63 29.79 2.80
N PRO A 913 -30.73 29.25 2.22
CA PRO A 913 -31.94 30.02 1.98
C PRO A 913 -32.72 30.36 3.26
N LYS A 914 -32.44 29.70 4.39
CA LYS A 914 -33.09 29.99 5.67
C LYS A 914 -32.64 31.32 6.26
N LEU A 915 -31.41 31.77 5.95
CA LEU A 915 -30.90 33.06 6.41
C LEU A 915 -31.71 34.20 5.80
N LYS A 916 -32.39 34.94 6.67
CA LYS A 916 -33.20 36.11 6.36
C LYS A 916 -32.85 37.23 7.33
N VAL A 917 -33.36 38.43 7.05
CA VAL A 917 -33.33 39.51 8.06
C VAL A 917 -34.28 39.07 9.17
N GLU A 918 -33.72 38.63 10.29
CA GLU A 918 -34.47 38.15 11.45
C GLU A 918 -34.40 39.19 12.57
N SER A 919 -35.40 39.18 13.45
CA SER A 919 -35.41 40.01 14.64
C SER A 919 -35.59 39.12 15.85
N LYS A 920 -34.79 39.36 16.90
CA LYS A 920 -34.87 38.66 18.17
C LYS A 920 -35.04 39.71 19.27
N PRO A 921 -36.08 39.61 20.14
CA PRO A 921 -36.31 40.61 21.18
C PRO A 921 -35.05 40.84 22.04
N GLY A 922 -34.64 42.10 22.18
CA GLY A 922 -33.45 42.48 22.95
C GLY A 922 -32.10 42.33 22.23
N GLN A 923 -32.08 41.97 20.94
CA GLN A 923 -30.85 41.90 20.13
C GLN A 923 -31.04 42.62 18.80
N GLU A 924 -30.26 43.68 18.58
CA GLU A 924 -30.20 44.39 17.29
C GLU A 924 -29.53 43.51 16.21
N ASN A 925 -30.05 43.60 14.98
CA ASN A 925 -29.47 42.96 13.79
C ASN A 925 -29.17 41.45 13.94
N TYR A 926 -30.05 40.72 14.66
CA TYR A 926 -29.97 39.28 14.81
C TYR A 926 -29.93 38.59 13.43
N GLY A 927 -28.98 37.66 13.23
CA GLY A 927 -28.77 37.00 11.94
C GLY A 927 -27.62 37.56 11.09
N VAL A 928 -27.05 38.72 11.45
CA VAL A 928 -25.92 39.30 10.69
C VAL A 928 -24.58 38.58 10.93
N PHE A 929 -24.37 38.03 12.13
CA PHE A 929 -23.11 37.40 12.53
C PHE A 929 -23.29 35.89 12.71
N LEU A 930 -22.43 35.12 12.02
CA LEU A 930 -22.46 33.67 12.05
C LEU A 930 -21.18 33.10 12.66
N GLU A 931 -21.33 32.06 13.48
CA GLU A 931 -20.25 31.24 14.04
C GLU A 931 -20.66 29.77 13.92
N ASP A 932 -19.72 28.91 13.52
CA ASP A 932 -19.92 27.46 13.43
C ASP A 932 -21.14 27.06 12.58
N CYS A 933 -21.26 27.70 11.42
CA CYS A 933 -22.38 27.52 10.48
C CYS A 933 -23.77 27.88 11.06
N GLN A 934 -23.85 28.64 12.15
CA GLN A 934 -25.09 29.07 12.81
C GLN A 934 -25.11 30.58 13.07
N ILE A 935 -26.31 31.16 13.22
CA ILE A 935 -26.45 32.54 13.70
C ILE A 935 -25.97 32.60 15.16
N SER A 936 -25.03 33.50 15.45
CA SER A 936 -24.46 33.66 16.78
C SER A 936 -25.13 34.80 17.53
N ASP A 937 -25.58 34.53 18.76
CA ASP A 937 -26.13 35.52 19.68
C ASP A 937 -25.09 36.07 20.67
N LYS A 938 -23.81 35.77 20.44
CA LYS A 938 -22.68 36.11 21.32
C LYS A 938 -22.00 37.43 20.97
N ALA A 939 -22.38 38.09 19.88
CA ALA A 939 -21.79 39.37 19.52
C ALA A 939 -22.17 40.44 20.55
N ARG A 940 -21.21 41.28 20.96
CA ARG A 940 -21.48 42.39 21.89
C ARG A 940 -22.41 43.41 21.21
N PRO A 941 -23.34 44.06 21.95
CA PRO A 941 -24.26 45.03 21.35
C PRO A 941 -23.59 46.12 20.49
N PRO A 942 -22.44 46.71 20.88
CA PRO A 942 -21.76 47.70 20.03
C PRO A 942 -21.25 47.16 18.69
N ALA A 943 -20.99 45.85 18.57
CA ALA A 943 -20.46 45.22 17.36
C ALA A 943 -21.54 44.90 16.31
N VAL A 944 -22.81 44.99 16.68
CA VAL A 944 -23.98 44.75 15.80
C VAL A 944 -24.96 45.92 15.79
N SER A 945 -24.59 47.07 16.37
CA SER A 945 -25.48 48.23 16.48
C SER A 945 -25.65 48.97 15.15
N SER A 946 -26.90 49.32 14.82
CA SER A 946 -27.20 50.13 13.62
C SER A 946 -26.56 51.53 13.70
N GLN A 947 -26.53 52.15 14.88
CA GLN A 947 -25.89 53.45 15.08
C GLN A 947 -24.39 53.39 14.76
N ASN A 948 -23.69 52.36 15.22
CA ASN A 948 -22.27 52.18 14.95
C ASN A 948 -22.00 51.83 13.48
N ALA A 949 -22.92 51.09 12.83
CA ALA A 949 -22.83 50.82 11.41
C ALA A 949 -22.92 52.10 10.56
N ASP A 950 -23.78 53.05 10.94
CA ASP A 950 -23.88 54.35 10.27
C ASP A 950 -22.65 55.24 10.48
N ILE A 951 -22.07 55.23 11.69
CA ILE A 951 -20.79 55.90 11.97
C ILE A 951 -19.69 55.29 11.08
N LEU A 952 -19.59 53.96 11.04
CA LEU A 952 -18.60 53.27 10.22
C LEU A 952 -18.80 53.54 8.72
N TRP A 953 -20.02 53.74 8.24
CA TRP A 953 -20.28 54.02 6.83
C TRP A 953 -19.95 55.46 6.43
N SER A 954 -20.29 56.42 7.29
CA SER A 954 -20.02 57.85 7.05
C SER A 954 -18.54 58.22 7.19
N LEU A 955 -17.77 57.45 7.97
CA LEU A 955 -16.35 57.72 8.23
C LEU A 955 -15.47 57.58 6.96
N PRO A 956 -15.50 56.47 6.20
CA PRO A 956 -14.81 56.34 4.92
C PRO A 956 -15.19 57.44 3.93
N GLU A 957 -16.47 57.82 3.82
CA GLU A 957 -16.92 58.89 2.91
C GLU A 957 -16.23 60.23 3.23
N LYS A 958 -16.07 60.54 4.53
CA LYS A 958 -15.29 61.68 5.00
C LYS A 958 -13.80 61.54 4.67
N LEU A 959 -13.22 60.36 4.91
CA LEU A 959 -11.79 60.09 4.67
C LEU A 959 -11.40 60.14 3.19
N VAL A 960 -12.29 59.69 2.28
CA VAL A 960 -12.05 59.75 0.82
C VAL A 960 -12.63 60.99 0.15
N GLY A 961 -13.38 61.83 0.87
CA GLY A 961 -14.02 63.03 0.33
C GLY A 961 -15.07 62.75 -0.74
N GLN A 962 -15.71 61.59 -0.70
CA GLN A 962 -16.72 61.17 -1.68
C GLN A 962 -17.88 60.47 -0.96
N THR A 963 -19.10 60.86 -1.29
CA THR A 963 -20.31 60.09 -0.94
C THR A 963 -20.55 58.98 -1.96
N PHE A 964 -20.87 57.78 -1.48
CA PHE A 964 -21.18 56.64 -2.34
C PHE A 964 -22.69 56.63 -2.60
N SER A 965 -23.13 56.96 -3.82
CA SER A 965 -24.55 56.87 -4.21
C SER A 965 -24.88 55.47 -4.76
N TRP A 966 -25.93 54.83 -4.26
CA TRP A 966 -26.35 53.46 -4.62
C TRP A 966 -27.66 53.37 -5.41
#